data_AF-A0A8C6LNP6-F1
#
_entry.id   AF-A0A8C6LNP6-F1
#
_cell.length_a   1.000
_cell.length_b   1.000
_cell.length_c   1.000
_cell.angle_alpha   90.00
_cell.angle_beta   90.00
_cell.angle_gamma   90.00
#
_symmetry.space_group_name_H-M   'P 1'
#
loop_
_entity.id
_entity.type
_entity.pdbx_description
1 polymer ?
#
loop_
_entity_poly.entity_id
_entity_poly.type
_entity_poly.pdbx_seq_one_letter_code
_entity_poly.pdbx_strand_id
1 'polypeptide(L)'
;PSRGKKGGFAFYLLTRFSFFQDGLDALVHDLSFPALRKNKSIDNFLNRYEESIKKIRDLRMKAEDYEVVKVIGRGAFGEVQLVRHKATRKVYAMKLLSKFEMIKRSDSAFFWEERDIMAFANSSWVVQLFFAFQDDRYLYMVMEYMPGGDLVNLMSNFDVPEKWARFYTAEVVLALDGIHSMGFIHRFPPHSLVPRASNTKTEKIMKELDEEANLRKSAEASVSLLEKDKLMLQHRFTECQRKADQEAEKRRNLENEVSTLKEQLEDMKKISQNSQASNDKIAQLQMQLQEANVLLRAESDTVARLRKNNGELTQTTSQLESLNRELQERSRAADAVKAQLEKELLLLQSTLDSERRNYSQGSEEISELQARLSGLQEDSKNLKLSLSKVEAERKQAQERSNNLEKEKNSLEIDLNYKLKTLQQRLEQEQTEHRGTRAQLTDKYESIEEAKSAAMNGMLQKMGEETGARMRAESRVLEVEKQCSMLEFDLKQSVQKMEQLMKQKERLEEDVKSLRMQLEQESSKRCLAQNDLKIRMQDVDRLRCSEKQLKQEINTALESKRSLEFQLAQLTKTSADCNEGQMRELQDQLEAEQYFSTLYKTQVKELKEEIEERNRQIQETQKKVQDLLSERDSLSAQLDLTVTKAESEQLARALQEEQYFELIQENKKATGRHKQEIEDKEATIARLEESNKTLTKDVENLSKEKAELNEKLRVQEEGSLKQKEEAINAIKANYEKTLSTERTLKTQAVNKLAEIMNRKDMKLDQKKKGSTADLRKKEKDNRKLQLELNQEKEKFNRLVVKHQKELDEMLAQLAEEFTYRNELQMQLDSKESDIEQFRERLNDLQQRMENSSVTSLQTDETDSNTPESRLEGWLSIPNRANIKRYGWKKQYVVVSRKKILFYNDEQDKEQSTPSMVLDIDKLFHVRPVTQGDVYRAETEEIPRIFQILYANEGECRKEADMETVPQGDKNCLPHKGHEFIPTLYHFPTNCEACSKPLWHVFKPPPALECRRCHVKCHKDHLDKKEEVIPICKVNYDVTSARDMLLLALTQDEQKKWITHLGKKIPKTPPTFNRAPSIRPASNQSFRKNPKRCAPVKP
;
A
#
# COMPACT_ATOMS: atom_id res chain seq x y z
N PRO A 1 -0.16 27.62 21.04
CA PRO A 1 -0.97 26.37 20.99
C PRO A 1 -2.37 26.42 21.65
N SER A 2 -2.77 27.48 22.36
CA SER A 2 -4.10 27.54 23.05
C SER A 2 -5.19 28.37 22.33
N ARG A 3 -4.97 28.85 21.10
CA ARG A 3 -5.98 29.62 20.33
C ARG A 3 -6.83 28.77 19.34
N GLY A 4 -6.48 27.52 19.06
CA GLY A 4 -7.14 26.71 18.03
C GLY A 4 -8.49 26.09 18.41
N LYS A 5 -8.72 25.75 19.68
CA LYS A 5 -9.91 24.97 20.09
C LYS A 5 -11.20 25.78 20.28
N LYS A 6 -11.14 27.12 20.38
CA LYS A 6 -12.34 27.97 20.48
C LYS A 6 -12.91 28.42 19.12
N GLY A 7 -12.13 28.31 18.03
CA GLY A 7 -12.55 28.72 16.68
C GLY A 7 -13.53 27.76 16.01
N GLY A 8 -13.35 26.45 16.20
CA GLY A 8 -14.14 25.43 15.49
C GLY A 8 -15.65 25.46 15.77
N PHE A 9 -16.05 25.75 17.02
CA PHE A 9 -17.47 25.74 17.41
C PHE A 9 -18.23 27.01 16.95
N ALA A 10 -17.59 28.18 17.03
CA ALA A 10 -18.15 29.43 16.52
C ALA A 10 -18.25 29.43 14.98
N PHE A 11 -17.28 28.81 14.31
CA PHE A 11 -17.26 28.70 12.85
C PHE A 11 -18.35 27.75 12.33
N TYR A 12 -18.57 26.60 12.98
CA TYR A 12 -19.64 25.65 12.63
C TYR A 12 -21.06 26.26 12.71
N LEU A 13 -21.28 27.17 13.67
CA LEU A 13 -22.54 27.91 13.80
C LEU A 13 -22.70 28.96 12.70
N LEU A 14 -21.62 29.64 12.30
CA LEU A 14 -21.63 30.66 11.24
C LEU A 14 -21.86 30.06 9.84
N THR A 15 -21.26 28.91 9.52
CA THR A 15 -21.51 28.22 8.23
C THR A 15 -22.94 27.71 8.11
N ARG A 16 -23.52 27.15 9.19
CA ARG A 16 -24.92 26.71 9.20
C ARG A 16 -25.91 27.87 9.02
N PHE A 17 -25.59 29.04 9.58
CA PHE A 17 -26.43 30.23 9.46
C PHE A 17 -26.38 30.82 8.04
N SER A 18 -25.20 30.87 7.41
CA SER A 18 -25.06 31.31 6.00
C SER A 18 -25.85 30.40 5.05
N PHE A 19 -25.76 29.07 5.24
CA PHE A 19 -26.48 28.12 4.38
C PHE A 19 -28.01 28.28 4.46
N PHE A 20 -28.54 28.53 5.65
CA PHE A 20 -29.97 28.78 5.83
C PHE A 20 -30.42 30.09 5.17
N GLN A 21 -29.59 31.14 5.25
CA GLN A 21 -29.83 32.40 4.55
C GLN A 21 -29.78 32.24 3.03
N ASP A 22 -28.83 31.47 2.49
CA ASP A 22 -28.75 31.14 1.07
C ASP A 22 -30.00 30.40 0.58
N GLY A 23 -30.49 29.43 1.36
CA GLY A 23 -31.72 28.70 1.03
C GLY A 23 -32.95 29.60 0.96
N LEU A 24 -33.11 30.54 1.89
CA LEU A 24 -34.22 31.49 1.88
C LEU A 24 -34.12 32.50 0.74
N ASP A 25 -32.91 33.02 0.47
CA ASP A 25 -32.69 33.98 -0.62
C ASP A 25 -32.93 33.35 -1.99
N ALA A 26 -32.45 32.12 -2.20
CA ALA A 26 -32.72 31.35 -3.42
C ALA A 26 -34.22 31.05 -3.59
N LEU A 27 -34.91 30.64 -2.51
CA LEU A 27 -36.35 30.36 -2.57
C LEU A 27 -37.17 31.61 -2.93
N VAL A 28 -36.84 32.77 -2.35
CA VAL A 28 -37.50 34.03 -2.72
C VAL A 28 -37.20 34.39 -4.18
N HIS A 29 -35.94 34.26 -4.61
CA HIS A 29 -35.55 34.54 -5.98
C HIS A 29 -36.31 33.67 -6.99
N ASP A 30 -36.32 32.35 -6.80
CA ASP A 30 -36.90 31.38 -7.74
C ASP A 30 -38.44 31.44 -7.78
N LEU A 31 -39.08 31.99 -6.75
CA LEU A 31 -40.54 32.15 -6.67
C LEU A 31 -41.02 33.52 -7.15
N SER A 32 -40.14 34.51 -7.31
CA SER A 32 -40.51 35.91 -7.59
C SER A 32 -40.99 36.18 -9.02
N PHE A 33 -41.27 35.16 -9.82
CA PHE A 33 -41.76 35.32 -11.20
C PHE A 33 -43.26 35.58 -11.25
N PRO A 34 -43.76 36.50 -12.11
CA PRO A 34 -45.18 36.82 -12.21
C PRO A 34 -46.10 35.62 -12.48
N ALA A 35 -45.61 34.60 -13.20
CA ALA A 35 -46.35 33.37 -13.46
C ALA A 35 -46.56 32.53 -12.18
N LEU A 36 -45.56 32.48 -11.29
CA LEU A 36 -45.59 31.71 -10.05
C LEU A 36 -46.35 32.43 -8.94
N ARG A 37 -46.32 33.76 -8.90
CA ARG A 37 -47.12 34.58 -7.98
C ARG A 37 -48.65 34.41 -8.14
N LYS A 38 -49.12 33.79 -9.23
CA LYS A 38 -50.54 33.41 -9.37
C LYS A 38 -50.98 32.38 -8.31
N ASN A 39 -50.05 31.60 -7.76
CA ASN A 39 -50.34 30.70 -6.65
C ASN A 39 -50.38 31.48 -5.34
N LYS A 40 -51.56 31.49 -4.69
CA LYS A 40 -51.79 32.23 -3.42
C LYS A 40 -50.80 31.86 -2.32
N SER A 41 -50.36 30.61 -2.24
CA SER A 41 -49.39 30.19 -1.21
C SER A 41 -48.01 30.82 -1.44
N ILE A 42 -47.59 30.94 -2.70
CA ILE A 42 -46.33 31.58 -3.09
C ILE A 42 -46.41 33.09 -2.86
N ASP A 43 -47.51 33.73 -3.27
CA ASP A 43 -47.70 35.17 -3.11
C ASP A 43 -47.71 35.57 -1.62
N ASN A 44 -48.43 34.82 -0.78
CA ASN A 44 -48.44 35.04 0.67
C ASN A 44 -47.05 34.86 1.30
N PHE A 45 -46.26 33.91 0.82
CA PHE A 45 -44.88 33.70 1.28
C PHE A 45 -43.98 34.90 0.89
N LEU A 46 -44.01 35.32 -0.38
CA LEU A 46 -43.21 36.45 -0.86
C LEU A 46 -43.58 37.74 -0.13
N ASN A 47 -44.87 38.04 0.02
CA ASN A 47 -45.35 39.21 0.76
C ASN A 47 -44.84 39.25 2.22
N ARG A 48 -44.57 38.08 2.82
CA ARG A 48 -44.05 37.99 4.20
C ARG A 48 -42.53 38.15 4.27
N TYR A 49 -41.78 37.60 3.32
CA TYR A 49 -40.33 37.44 3.45
C TYR A 49 -39.49 38.28 2.49
N GLU A 50 -40.07 38.79 1.39
CA GLU A 50 -39.34 39.51 0.33
C GLU A 50 -38.59 40.74 0.86
N GLU A 51 -39.23 41.57 1.69
CA GLU A 51 -38.58 42.76 2.27
C GLU A 51 -37.45 42.39 3.24
N SER A 52 -37.64 41.34 4.05
CA SER A 52 -36.65 40.89 5.03
C SER A 52 -35.42 40.30 4.34
N ILE A 53 -35.65 39.51 3.29
CA ILE A 53 -34.58 38.92 2.48
C ILE A 53 -33.83 39.99 1.69
N LYS A 54 -34.51 41.01 1.19
CA LYS A 54 -33.85 42.17 0.57
C LYS A 54 -32.90 42.87 1.54
N LYS A 55 -33.32 43.13 2.79
CA LYS A 55 -32.46 43.70 3.84
C LYS A 55 -31.25 42.80 4.15
N ILE A 56 -31.45 41.48 4.20
CA ILE A 56 -30.34 40.52 4.39
C ILE A 56 -29.36 40.61 3.22
N ARG A 57 -29.84 40.66 1.97
CA ARG A 57 -29.00 40.78 0.77
C ARG A 57 -28.18 42.06 0.78
N ASP A 58 -28.77 43.17 1.22
CA ASP A 58 -28.06 44.46 1.30
C ASP A 58 -26.91 44.48 2.31
N LEU A 59 -27.03 43.71 3.40
CA LEU A 59 -26.04 43.57 4.47
C LEU A 59 -24.97 42.50 4.20
N ARG A 60 -25.24 41.56 3.28
CA ARG A 60 -24.28 40.53 2.89
C ARG A 60 -23.26 41.10 1.91
N MET A 61 -22.10 40.44 1.86
CA MET A 61 -21.04 40.74 0.91
C MET A 61 -21.56 40.56 -0.52
N LYS A 62 -21.25 41.53 -1.38
CA LYS A 62 -21.72 41.59 -2.77
C LYS A 62 -20.61 42.07 -3.71
N ALA A 63 -20.81 41.85 -5.01
CA ALA A 63 -19.81 42.20 -6.02
C ALA A 63 -19.50 43.71 -6.02
N GLU A 64 -20.48 44.55 -5.67
CA GLU A 64 -20.34 46.01 -5.61
C GLU A 64 -19.39 46.48 -4.49
N ASP A 65 -19.06 45.62 -3.51
CA ASP A 65 -18.09 45.92 -2.46
C ASP A 65 -16.64 45.90 -2.99
N TYR A 66 -16.45 45.41 -4.22
CA TYR A 66 -15.16 45.29 -4.87
C TYR A 66 -15.06 46.22 -6.09
N GLU A 67 -13.89 46.82 -6.25
CA GLU A 67 -13.50 47.58 -7.43
C GLU A 67 -12.71 46.65 -8.36
N VAL A 68 -13.21 46.43 -9.58
CA VAL A 68 -12.54 45.61 -10.58
C VAL A 68 -11.39 46.39 -11.19
N VAL A 69 -10.17 45.88 -11.02
CA VAL A 69 -8.95 46.48 -11.56
C VAL A 69 -8.68 45.95 -12.97
N LYS A 70 -8.71 44.62 -13.14
CA LYS A 70 -8.40 43.98 -14.43
C LYS A 70 -8.94 42.55 -14.48
N VAL A 71 -9.37 42.08 -15.64
CA VAL A 71 -9.61 40.64 -15.87
C VAL A 71 -8.25 39.94 -16.11
N ILE A 72 -7.91 38.97 -15.27
CA ILE A 72 -6.61 38.27 -15.29
C ILE A 72 -6.67 36.83 -15.81
N GLY A 73 -7.87 36.24 -15.91
CA GLY A 73 -8.05 34.91 -16.50
C GLY A 73 -9.47 34.69 -17.00
N ARG A 74 -9.64 33.84 -18.01
CA ARG A 74 -10.96 33.44 -18.53
C ARG A 74 -11.01 31.91 -18.61
N GLY A 75 -12.06 31.31 -18.07
CA GLY A 75 -12.28 29.88 -18.04
C GLY A 75 -13.60 29.47 -18.69
N ALA A 76 -13.87 28.16 -18.72
CA ALA A 76 -15.05 27.60 -19.40
C ALA A 76 -16.40 28.06 -18.81
N PHE A 77 -16.41 28.42 -17.53
CA PHE A 77 -17.61 28.79 -16.76
C PHE A 77 -17.60 30.24 -16.26
N GLY A 78 -16.60 31.05 -16.61
CA GLY A 78 -16.53 32.45 -16.19
C GLY A 78 -15.13 33.04 -16.29
N GLU A 79 -14.82 33.99 -15.41
CA GLU A 79 -13.57 34.75 -15.45
C GLU A 79 -13.00 35.03 -14.06
N VAL A 80 -11.70 35.30 -14.00
CA VAL A 80 -10.98 35.70 -12.79
C VAL A 80 -10.60 37.17 -12.94
N GLN A 81 -11.02 37.97 -11.97
CA GLN A 81 -10.80 39.41 -11.92
C GLN A 81 -9.84 39.76 -10.79
N LEU A 82 -8.82 40.57 -11.07
CA LEU A 82 -8.07 41.29 -10.05
C LEU A 82 -8.98 42.38 -9.50
N VAL A 83 -9.26 42.32 -8.20
CA VAL A 83 -10.17 43.25 -7.54
C VAL A 83 -9.53 43.88 -6.32
N ARG A 84 -10.01 45.06 -5.96
CA ARG A 84 -9.67 45.75 -4.73
C ARG A 84 -10.92 45.92 -3.89
N HIS A 85 -10.93 45.39 -2.67
CA HIS A 85 -12.05 45.61 -1.76
C HIS A 85 -12.14 47.09 -1.37
N LYS A 86 -13.29 47.73 -1.57
CA LYS A 86 -13.42 49.19 -1.45
C LYS A 86 -13.16 49.69 -0.03
N ALA A 87 -13.66 48.97 0.98
CA ALA A 87 -13.52 49.38 2.39
C ALA A 87 -12.11 49.13 2.95
N THR A 88 -11.52 47.96 2.68
CA THR A 88 -10.22 47.59 3.26
C THR A 88 -9.03 47.93 2.38
N ARG A 89 -9.27 48.30 1.11
CA ARG A 89 -8.26 48.55 0.07
C ARG A 89 -7.34 47.38 -0.24
N LYS A 90 -7.60 46.19 0.33
CA LYS A 90 -6.86 44.95 0.07
C LYS A 90 -7.17 44.43 -1.34
N VAL A 91 -6.15 43.85 -1.96
CA VAL A 91 -6.21 43.33 -3.34
C VAL A 91 -6.41 41.81 -3.28
N TYR A 92 -7.27 41.31 -4.16
CA TYR A 92 -7.66 39.91 -4.25
C TYR A 92 -7.80 39.48 -5.71
N ALA A 93 -7.75 38.18 -5.95
CA ALA A 93 -8.30 37.60 -7.17
C ALA A 93 -9.74 37.15 -6.87
N MET A 94 -10.69 37.50 -7.72
CA MET A 94 -12.09 37.13 -7.58
C MET A 94 -12.49 36.27 -8.78
N LYS A 95 -12.76 35.00 -8.55
CA LYS A 95 -13.23 34.07 -9.56
C LYS A 95 -14.76 34.10 -9.61
N LEU A 96 -15.30 34.35 -10.80
CA LEU A 96 -16.73 34.39 -11.08
C LEU A 96 -17.11 33.12 -11.84
N LEU A 97 -18.10 32.38 -11.36
CA LEU A 97 -18.66 31.19 -12.03
C LEU A 97 -20.12 31.46 -12.40
N SER A 98 -20.47 31.39 -13.67
CA SER A 98 -21.83 31.64 -14.16
C SER A 98 -22.76 30.48 -13.80
N LYS A 99 -23.78 30.77 -12.99
CA LYS A 99 -24.82 29.80 -12.62
C LYS A 99 -25.55 29.26 -13.85
N PHE A 100 -25.82 30.14 -14.82
CA PHE A 100 -26.49 29.77 -16.06
C PHE A 100 -25.70 28.75 -16.88
N GLU A 101 -24.41 29.01 -17.14
CA GLU A 101 -23.59 28.08 -17.93
C GLU A 101 -23.38 26.73 -17.22
N MET A 102 -23.26 26.72 -15.90
CA MET A 102 -23.15 25.49 -15.12
C MET A 102 -24.43 24.63 -15.19
N ILE A 103 -25.61 25.25 -15.06
CA ILE A 103 -26.89 24.54 -15.19
C ILE A 103 -27.07 24.02 -16.62
N LYS A 104 -26.77 24.85 -17.63
CA LYS A 104 -26.91 24.50 -19.05
C LYS A 104 -26.05 23.30 -19.47
N ARG A 105 -24.85 23.15 -18.89
CA ARG A 105 -23.91 22.06 -19.21
C ARG A 105 -24.04 20.84 -18.29
N SER A 106 -24.99 20.86 -17.34
CA SER A 106 -25.20 19.80 -16.34
C SER A 106 -23.99 19.51 -15.44
N ASP A 107 -23.12 20.50 -15.23
CA ASP A 107 -21.90 20.38 -14.44
C ASP A 107 -21.93 21.40 -13.29
N SER A 108 -22.73 21.12 -12.27
CA SER A 108 -23.05 22.06 -11.19
C SER A 108 -22.65 21.56 -9.80
N ALA A 109 -21.69 20.63 -9.71
CA ALA A 109 -21.21 20.10 -8.44
C ALA A 109 -19.74 20.45 -8.15
N PHE A 110 -18.91 20.65 -9.18
CA PHE A 110 -17.44 20.75 -9.05
C PHE A 110 -16.93 21.89 -8.14
N PHE A 111 -17.73 22.94 -7.93
CA PHE A 111 -17.32 24.11 -7.15
C PHE A 111 -17.36 23.85 -5.63
N TRP A 112 -18.04 22.80 -5.17
CA TRP A 112 -18.08 22.45 -3.74
C TRP A 112 -16.69 22.01 -3.27
N GLU A 113 -16.08 21.06 -3.97
CA GLU A 113 -14.73 20.60 -3.68
C GLU A 113 -13.70 21.72 -3.89
N GLU A 114 -13.84 22.53 -4.94
CA GLU A 114 -12.94 23.67 -5.20
C GLU A 114 -12.96 24.66 -4.04
N ARG A 115 -14.15 25.05 -3.57
CA ARG A 115 -14.32 25.95 -2.43
C ARG A 115 -13.75 25.34 -1.16
N ASP A 116 -14.06 24.08 -0.87
CA ASP A 116 -13.69 23.44 0.38
C ASP A 116 -12.18 23.22 0.48
N ILE A 117 -11.52 22.83 -0.61
CA ILE A 117 -10.07 22.74 -0.68
C ILE A 117 -9.44 24.11 -0.41
N MET A 118 -9.84 25.16 -1.12
CA MET A 118 -9.23 26.49 -0.94
C MET A 118 -9.55 27.12 0.43
N ALA A 119 -10.69 26.78 1.03
CA ALA A 119 -11.09 27.29 2.35
C ALA A 119 -10.40 26.58 3.51
N PHE A 120 -10.21 25.25 3.39
CA PHE A 120 -9.84 24.41 4.53
C PHE A 120 -8.48 23.73 4.41
N ALA A 121 -7.81 23.77 3.26
CA ALA A 121 -6.54 23.08 3.07
C ALA A 121 -5.45 23.51 4.05
N ASN A 122 -5.51 24.76 4.54
CA ASN A 122 -4.54 25.35 5.47
C ASN A 122 -3.08 25.01 5.11
N SER A 123 -2.79 25.04 3.82
CA SER A 123 -1.53 24.63 3.21
C SER A 123 -0.96 25.80 2.43
N SER A 124 0.35 26.01 2.51
CA SER A 124 1.04 27.05 1.73
C SER A 124 1.00 26.79 0.21
N TRP A 125 0.68 25.55 -0.18
CA TRP A 125 0.67 25.09 -1.58
C TRP A 125 -0.69 25.24 -2.27
N VAL A 126 -1.74 25.59 -1.52
CA VAL A 126 -3.09 25.80 -2.04
C VAL A 126 -3.44 27.28 -1.91
N VAL A 127 -3.93 27.87 -3.00
CA VAL A 127 -4.41 29.26 -3.01
C VAL A 127 -5.53 29.40 -1.96
N GLN A 128 -5.34 30.34 -1.03
CA GLN A 128 -6.28 30.53 0.05
C GLN A 128 -7.55 31.26 -0.40
N LEU A 129 -8.72 30.70 -0.04
CA LEU A 129 -10.01 31.37 -0.15
C LEU A 129 -10.30 32.19 1.11
N PHE A 130 -10.64 33.47 0.94
CA PHE A 130 -11.06 34.34 2.04
C PHE A 130 -12.57 34.41 2.18
N PHE A 131 -13.29 34.57 1.06
CA PHE A 131 -14.73 34.72 1.05
C PHE A 131 -15.35 33.98 -0.14
N ALA A 132 -16.55 33.42 0.06
CA ALA A 132 -17.39 32.92 -1.00
C ALA A 132 -18.80 33.49 -0.84
N PHE A 133 -19.36 34.03 -1.91
CA PHE A 133 -20.71 34.57 -1.93
C PHE A 133 -21.33 34.40 -3.32
N GLN A 134 -22.60 34.80 -3.49
CA GLN A 134 -23.33 34.60 -4.74
C GLN A 134 -24.37 35.70 -4.96
N ASP A 135 -24.76 35.92 -6.21
CA ASP A 135 -25.92 36.72 -6.60
C ASP A 135 -26.86 35.90 -7.51
N ASP A 136 -27.77 36.54 -8.23
CA ASP A 136 -28.69 35.89 -9.17
C ASP A 136 -27.98 35.22 -10.36
N ARG A 137 -26.75 35.63 -10.70
CA ARG A 137 -26.08 35.26 -11.96
C ARG A 137 -24.81 34.43 -11.75
N TYR A 138 -24.07 34.68 -10.67
CA TYR A 138 -22.72 34.17 -10.46
C TYR A 138 -22.50 33.65 -9.05
N LEU A 139 -21.56 32.72 -8.93
CA LEU A 139 -20.85 32.42 -7.69
C LEU A 139 -19.53 33.18 -7.69
N TYR A 140 -19.16 33.78 -6.56
CA TYR A 140 -17.96 34.57 -6.37
C TYR A 140 -17.05 33.90 -5.34
N MET A 141 -15.79 33.68 -5.71
CA MET A 141 -14.75 33.18 -4.83
C MET A 141 -13.64 34.22 -4.75
N VAL A 142 -13.49 34.85 -3.58
CA VAL A 142 -12.47 35.86 -3.30
C VAL A 142 -11.26 35.16 -2.68
N MET A 143 -10.22 35.03 -3.49
CA MET A 143 -9.00 34.31 -3.21
C MET A 143 -7.81 35.27 -3.15
N GLU A 144 -6.70 34.80 -2.59
CA GLU A 144 -5.46 35.55 -2.64
C GLU A 144 -5.02 35.81 -4.09
N TYR A 145 -4.46 36.99 -4.33
CA TYR A 145 -3.94 37.35 -5.63
C TYR A 145 -2.51 36.81 -5.79
N MET A 146 -2.27 36.10 -6.90
CA MET A 146 -0.98 35.55 -7.29
C MET A 146 -0.33 36.42 -8.37
N PRO A 147 0.56 37.37 -8.01
CA PRO A 147 1.11 38.33 -8.97
C PRO A 147 2.09 37.72 -9.98
N GLY A 148 2.65 36.54 -9.68
CA GLY A 148 3.65 35.87 -10.52
C GLY A 148 3.11 35.26 -11.82
N GLY A 149 1.79 35.25 -12.01
CA GLY A 149 1.16 34.58 -13.16
C GLY A 149 1.23 33.05 -13.07
N ASP A 150 0.90 32.37 -14.17
CA ASP A 150 0.95 30.91 -14.26
C ASP A 150 2.24 30.39 -14.91
N LEU A 151 2.48 29.09 -14.77
CA LEU A 151 3.65 28.44 -15.38
C LEU A 151 3.61 28.47 -16.92
N VAL A 152 2.42 28.62 -17.53
CA VAL A 152 2.29 28.75 -18.99
C VAL A 152 2.93 30.04 -19.46
N ASN A 153 2.62 31.16 -18.80
CA ASN A 153 3.22 32.45 -19.09
C ASN A 153 4.74 32.46 -18.80
N LEU A 154 5.20 31.69 -17.82
CA LEU A 154 6.64 31.54 -17.56
C LEU A 154 7.33 30.82 -18.73
N MET A 155 6.81 29.68 -19.16
CA MET A 155 7.36 28.89 -20.27
C MET A 155 7.28 29.60 -21.62
N SER A 156 6.30 30.49 -21.82
CA SER A 156 6.20 31.26 -23.07
C SER A 156 7.19 32.42 -23.15
N ASN A 157 7.60 32.98 -22.01
CA ASN A 157 8.49 34.14 -21.95
C ASN A 157 9.96 33.75 -21.76
N PHE A 158 10.23 32.54 -21.27
CA PHE A 158 11.58 32.06 -20.96
C PHE A 158 11.78 30.62 -21.41
N ASP A 159 12.95 30.33 -21.95
CA ASP A 159 13.43 28.96 -22.07
C ASP A 159 13.77 28.45 -20.67
N VAL A 160 13.07 27.41 -20.22
CA VAL A 160 13.18 26.90 -18.85
C VAL A 160 14.35 25.91 -18.76
N PRO A 161 15.47 26.27 -18.11
CA PRO A 161 16.59 25.34 -17.92
C PRO A 161 16.23 24.24 -16.93
N GLU A 162 16.93 23.11 -16.99
CA GLU A 162 16.64 21.94 -16.15
C GLU A 162 16.62 22.27 -14.64
N LYS A 163 17.49 23.19 -14.19
CA LYS A 163 17.51 23.64 -12.78
C LYS A 163 16.18 24.25 -12.35
N TRP A 164 15.55 25.04 -13.21
CA TRP A 164 14.24 25.66 -12.94
C TRP A 164 13.13 24.63 -13.07
N ALA A 165 13.20 23.76 -14.08
CA ALA A 165 12.25 22.66 -14.24
C ALA A 165 12.23 21.77 -13.00
N ARG A 166 13.38 21.43 -12.44
CA ARG A 166 13.51 20.64 -11.19
C ARG A 166 12.88 21.34 -10.00
N PHE A 167 13.11 22.65 -9.85
CA PHE A 167 12.52 23.46 -8.78
C PHE A 167 10.99 23.47 -8.87
N TYR A 168 10.43 23.88 -10.01
CA TYR A 168 8.97 23.96 -10.18
C TYR A 168 8.29 22.58 -10.10
N THR A 169 8.94 21.53 -10.63
CA THR A 169 8.42 20.16 -10.53
C THR A 169 8.37 19.70 -9.06
N ALA A 170 9.41 19.99 -8.27
CA ALA A 170 9.41 19.63 -6.84
C ALA A 170 8.29 20.35 -6.08
N GLU A 171 8.06 21.65 -6.34
CA GLU A 171 6.94 22.38 -5.72
C GLU A 171 5.58 21.83 -6.14
N VAL A 172 5.41 21.44 -7.41
CA VAL A 172 4.18 20.80 -7.91
C VAL A 172 3.95 19.45 -7.22
N VAL A 173 5.00 18.65 -7.00
CA VAL A 173 4.89 17.37 -6.29
C VAL A 173 4.43 17.58 -4.85
N LEU A 174 5.02 18.54 -4.13
CA LEU A 174 4.61 18.86 -2.75
C LEU A 174 3.18 19.41 -2.68
N ALA A 175 2.77 20.21 -3.66
CA ALA A 175 1.40 20.70 -3.75
C ALA A 175 0.40 19.55 -3.97
N LEU A 176 0.71 18.62 -4.88
CA LEU A 176 -0.12 17.43 -5.11
C LEU A 176 -0.17 16.52 -3.90
N ASP A 177 0.95 16.32 -3.21
CA ASP A 177 1.01 15.54 -1.97
C ASP A 177 0.13 16.14 -0.88
N GLY A 178 0.13 17.47 -0.72
CA GLY A 178 -0.78 18.17 0.18
C GLY A 178 -2.26 17.95 -0.18
N ILE A 179 -2.60 17.96 -1.47
CA ILE A 179 -3.96 17.67 -1.94
C ILE A 179 -4.36 16.22 -1.70
N HIS A 180 -3.47 15.27 -1.99
CA HIS A 180 -3.69 13.84 -1.78
C HIS A 180 -3.85 13.51 -0.29
N SER A 181 -3.09 14.18 0.59
CA SER A 181 -3.19 14.04 2.04
C SER A 181 -4.57 14.46 2.60
N MET A 182 -5.28 15.33 1.89
CA MET A 182 -6.66 15.71 2.22
C MET A 182 -7.71 14.77 1.63
N GLY A 183 -7.31 13.72 0.90
CA GLY A 183 -8.21 12.75 0.28
C GLY A 183 -8.78 13.18 -1.08
N PHE A 184 -8.23 14.23 -1.71
CA PHE A 184 -8.66 14.70 -3.02
C PHE A 184 -7.66 14.28 -4.11
N ILE A 185 -8.15 14.09 -5.34
CA ILE A 185 -7.32 13.86 -6.53
C ILE A 185 -7.61 14.99 -7.51
N HIS A 186 -6.58 15.77 -7.90
CA HIS A 186 -6.76 16.98 -8.71
C HIS A 186 -7.33 16.71 -10.12
N ARG A 187 -6.91 15.61 -10.78
CA ARG A 187 -7.38 15.10 -12.09
C ARG A 187 -7.31 16.07 -13.30
N PHE A 188 -6.84 17.30 -13.15
CA PHE A 188 -6.63 18.29 -14.22
C PHE A 188 -5.13 18.64 -14.41
N PRO A 189 -4.72 19.08 -15.62
CA PRO A 189 -3.32 19.33 -15.96
C PRO A 189 -2.65 20.42 -15.10
N PRO A 190 -1.31 20.38 -14.95
CA PRO A 190 -0.53 21.22 -14.02
C PRO A 190 -0.55 22.73 -14.30
N HIS A 191 -1.16 23.19 -15.40
CA HIS A 191 -1.32 24.62 -15.73
C HIS A 191 -2.11 25.42 -14.67
N SER A 192 -2.83 24.74 -13.78
CA SER A 192 -3.65 25.34 -12.71
C SER A 192 -2.91 25.57 -11.39
N LEU A 193 -1.69 25.04 -11.23
CA LEU A 193 -0.93 25.17 -9.98
C LEU A 193 0.02 26.36 -10.13
N VAL A 194 -0.26 27.43 -9.38
CA VAL A 194 0.61 28.61 -9.29
C VAL A 194 1.43 28.50 -8.02
N PRO A 195 2.76 28.30 -8.09
CA PRO A 195 3.60 28.29 -6.91
C PRO A 195 3.57 29.64 -6.19
N ARG A 196 3.47 29.62 -4.86
CA ARG A 196 3.39 30.82 -4.04
C ARG A 196 4.78 31.40 -3.80
N ALA A 197 5.13 32.47 -4.51
CA ALA A 197 6.31 33.30 -4.25
C ALA A 197 6.16 34.18 -2.98
N SER A 198 5.52 33.70 -1.92
CA SER A 198 5.27 34.48 -0.71
C SER A 198 6.32 34.22 0.36
N ASN A 199 7.48 34.84 0.22
CA ASN A 199 8.27 35.27 1.37
C ASN A 199 8.55 36.76 1.16
N THR A 200 8.05 37.63 2.03
CA THR A 200 8.37 39.07 1.98
C THR A 200 9.87 39.33 2.08
N LYS A 201 10.62 38.37 2.63
CA LYS A 201 12.08 38.34 2.60
C LYS A 201 12.63 38.05 1.20
N THR A 202 12.03 37.14 0.43
CA THR A 202 12.45 36.86 -0.96
C THR A 202 12.03 37.95 -1.92
N GLU A 203 10.94 38.69 -1.67
CA GLU A 203 10.56 39.86 -2.49
C GLU A 203 11.52 41.03 -2.27
N LYS A 204 11.98 41.22 -1.02
CA LYS A 204 13.03 42.19 -0.68
C LYS A 204 14.39 41.76 -1.25
N ILE A 205 14.73 40.48 -1.12
CA ILE A 205 15.95 39.90 -1.70
C ILE A 205 15.88 39.89 -3.23
N MET A 206 14.70 39.69 -3.86
CA MET A 206 14.53 39.80 -5.32
C MET A 206 14.66 41.24 -5.78
N LYS A 207 14.10 42.21 -5.06
CA LYS A 207 14.34 43.64 -5.36
C LYS A 207 15.81 44.02 -5.18
N GLU A 208 16.44 43.57 -4.10
CA GLU A 208 17.87 43.80 -3.85
C GLU A 208 18.72 43.08 -4.91
N LEU A 209 18.34 41.87 -5.35
CA LEU A 209 18.99 41.15 -6.45
C LEU A 209 18.74 41.79 -7.82
N ASP A 210 17.56 42.34 -8.08
CA ASP A 210 17.24 43.05 -9.31
C ASP A 210 17.95 44.41 -9.36
N GLU A 211 18.03 45.13 -8.24
CA GLU A 211 18.82 46.35 -8.08
C GLU A 211 20.31 46.05 -8.24
N GLU A 212 20.82 45.00 -7.61
CA GLU A 212 22.21 44.55 -7.74
C GLU A 212 22.52 44.06 -9.16
N ALA A 213 21.59 43.36 -9.82
CA ALA A 213 21.73 42.94 -11.21
C ALA A 213 21.71 44.14 -12.18
N ASN A 214 20.94 45.18 -11.88
CA ASN A 214 20.92 46.41 -12.66
C ASN A 214 22.19 47.25 -12.43
N LEU A 215 22.67 47.34 -11.18
CA LEU A 215 23.95 47.97 -10.85
C LEU A 215 25.10 47.22 -11.53
N ARG A 216 25.07 45.89 -11.53
CA ARG A 216 26.03 45.05 -12.23
C ARG A 216 26.01 45.26 -13.74
N LYS A 217 24.81 45.29 -14.37
CA LYS A 217 24.68 45.63 -15.80
C LYS A 217 25.20 47.02 -16.12
N SER A 218 24.96 47.99 -15.23
CA SER A 218 25.49 49.36 -15.38
C SER A 218 27.01 49.40 -15.23
N ALA A 219 27.57 48.63 -14.30
CA ALA A 219 29.01 48.50 -14.10
C ALA A 219 29.69 47.77 -15.27
N GLU A 220 29.11 46.67 -15.76
CA GLU A 220 29.57 45.94 -16.96
C GLU A 220 29.50 46.83 -18.21
N ALA A 221 28.45 47.64 -18.37
CA ALA A 221 28.35 48.63 -19.44
C ALA A 221 29.43 49.72 -19.31
N SER A 222 29.74 50.17 -18.09
CA SER A 222 30.78 51.16 -17.82
C SER A 222 32.18 50.60 -18.07
N VAL A 223 32.44 49.35 -17.69
CA VAL A 223 33.70 48.64 -17.99
C VAL A 223 33.87 48.46 -19.51
N SER A 224 32.80 48.04 -20.21
CA SER A 224 32.84 47.92 -21.67
C SER A 224 33.10 49.26 -22.37
N LEU A 225 32.57 50.37 -21.83
CA LEU A 225 32.84 51.71 -22.34
C LEU A 225 34.31 52.11 -22.12
N LEU A 226 34.84 51.87 -20.92
CA LEU A 226 36.24 52.14 -20.58
C LEU A 226 37.21 51.28 -21.41
N GLU A 227 36.86 50.04 -21.74
CA GLU A 227 37.65 49.20 -22.64
C GLU A 227 37.69 49.75 -24.07
N LYS A 228 36.55 50.27 -24.57
CA LYS A 228 36.50 50.97 -25.86
C LYS A 228 37.35 52.24 -25.83
N ASP A 229 37.27 53.04 -24.77
CA ASP A 229 38.06 54.26 -24.63
C ASP A 229 39.57 53.96 -24.54
N LYS A 230 39.96 52.88 -23.86
CA LYS A 230 41.34 52.38 -23.82
C LYS A 230 41.86 52.04 -25.22
N LEU A 231 41.09 51.30 -26.00
CA LEU A 231 41.47 50.93 -27.38
C LEU A 231 41.60 52.17 -28.28
N MET A 232 40.70 53.14 -28.12
CA MET A 232 40.75 54.41 -28.84
C MET A 232 41.97 55.25 -28.46
N LEU A 233 42.32 55.31 -27.17
CA LEU A 233 43.53 55.98 -26.68
C LEU A 233 44.80 55.29 -27.18
N GLN A 234 44.86 53.96 -27.20
CA GLN A 234 45.98 53.20 -27.77
C GLN A 234 46.16 53.45 -29.28
N HIS A 235 45.06 53.53 -30.04
CA HIS A 235 45.11 53.90 -31.46
C HIS A 235 45.62 55.34 -31.64
N ARG A 236 45.14 56.29 -30.84
CA ARG A 236 45.62 57.69 -30.90
C ARG A 236 47.10 57.81 -30.52
N PHE A 237 47.55 57.05 -29.51
CA PHE A 237 48.96 57.00 -29.11
C PHE A 237 49.86 56.48 -30.24
N THR A 238 49.49 55.36 -30.85
CA THR A 238 50.24 54.78 -31.99
C THR A 238 50.26 55.72 -33.20
N GLU A 239 49.18 56.45 -33.46
CA GLU A 239 49.13 57.45 -34.53
C GLU A 239 50.02 58.68 -34.24
N CYS A 240 50.03 59.18 -33.00
CA CYS A 240 50.92 60.27 -32.55
C CYS A 240 52.39 59.85 -32.61
N GLN A 241 52.71 58.62 -32.21
CA GLN A 241 54.06 58.07 -32.31
C GLN A 241 54.54 58.03 -33.77
N ARG A 242 53.70 57.51 -34.68
CA ARG A 242 54.02 57.45 -36.12
C ARG A 242 54.28 58.84 -36.70
N LYS A 243 53.51 59.86 -36.31
CA LYS A 243 53.72 61.26 -36.73
C LYS A 243 55.04 61.81 -36.19
N ALA A 244 55.37 61.54 -34.92
CA ALA A 244 56.64 61.95 -34.34
C ALA A 244 57.85 61.32 -35.05
N ASP A 245 57.75 60.05 -35.45
CA ASP A 245 58.80 59.35 -36.20
C ASP A 245 58.98 59.92 -37.61
N GLN A 246 57.88 60.27 -38.29
CA GLN A 246 57.91 60.94 -39.60
C GLN A 246 58.59 62.31 -39.54
N GLU A 247 58.27 63.14 -38.54
CA GLU A 247 58.93 64.44 -38.37
C GLU A 247 60.40 64.30 -37.97
N ALA A 248 60.75 63.29 -37.16
CA ALA A 248 62.15 62.98 -36.85
C ALA A 248 62.95 62.54 -38.08
N GLU A 249 62.31 61.89 -39.05
CA GLU A 249 62.92 61.52 -40.32
C GLU A 249 63.08 62.73 -41.27
N LYS A 250 62.09 63.63 -41.34
CA LYS A 250 62.24 64.91 -42.07
C LYS A 250 63.39 65.75 -41.49
N ARG A 251 63.50 65.81 -40.16
CA ARG A 251 64.63 66.47 -39.47
C ARG A 251 65.97 65.88 -39.89
N ARG A 252 66.10 64.54 -39.90
CA ARG A 252 67.33 63.84 -40.35
C ARG A 252 67.66 64.14 -41.81
N ASN A 253 66.66 64.19 -42.68
CA ASN A 253 66.85 64.53 -44.09
C ASN A 253 67.35 65.98 -44.26
N LEU A 254 66.78 66.93 -43.51
CA LEU A 254 67.24 68.33 -43.49
C LEU A 254 68.65 68.47 -42.88
N GLU A 255 68.99 67.68 -41.86
CA GLU A 255 70.36 67.62 -41.31
C GLU A 255 71.37 67.15 -42.38
N ASN A 256 71.02 66.13 -43.15
CA ASN A 256 71.83 65.63 -44.26
C ASN A 256 71.95 66.65 -45.41
N GLU A 257 70.85 67.34 -45.74
CA GLU A 257 70.84 68.43 -46.73
C GLU A 257 71.72 69.62 -46.29
N VAL A 258 71.63 70.03 -45.02
CA VAL A 258 72.52 71.05 -44.45
C VAL A 258 73.98 70.59 -44.48
N SER A 259 74.26 69.31 -44.20
CA SER A 259 75.62 68.77 -44.25
C SER A 259 76.20 68.78 -45.67
N THR A 260 75.41 68.35 -46.66
CA THR A 260 75.81 68.33 -48.07
C THR A 260 75.97 69.74 -48.66
N LEU A 261 75.08 70.68 -48.33
CA LEU A 261 75.22 72.09 -48.72
C LEU A 261 76.47 72.75 -48.09
N LYS A 262 76.83 72.38 -46.85
CA LYS A 262 78.08 72.84 -46.22
C LYS A 262 79.30 72.31 -46.97
N GLU A 263 79.31 71.03 -47.31
CA GLU A 263 80.41 70.38 -48.04
C GLU A 263 80.58 70.98 -49.44
N GLN A 264 79.48 71.15 -50.20
CA GLN A 264 79.48 71.81 -51.50
C GLN A 264 79.97 73.26 -51.42
N LEU A 265 79.57 74.00 -50.39
CA LEU A 265 80.05 75.37 -50.17
C LEU A 265 81.56 75.41 -49.86
N GLU A 266 82.05 74.45 -49.07
CA GLU A 266 83.47 74.35 -48.72
C GLU A 266 84.34 73.95 -49.93
N ASP A 267 83.87 73.03 -50.75
CA ASP A 267 84.56 72.61 -51.98
C ASP A 267 84.55 73.70 -53.06
N MET A 268 83.43 74.43 -53.23
CA MET A 268 83.39 75.61 -54.11
C MET A 268 84.33 76.73 -53.65
N LYS A 269 84.49 76.91 -52.33
CA LYS A 269 85.49 77.85 -51.78
C LYS A 269 86.94 77.41 -52.04
N LYS A 270 87.22 76.10 -52.07
CA LYS A 270 88.56 75.55 -52.36
C LYS A 270 88.95 75.64 -53.85
N ILE A 271 87.99 75.49 -54.75
CA ILE A 271 88.21 75.50 -56.21
C ILE A 271 88.33 76.94 -56.77
N SER A 272 87.84 77.95 -56.04
CA SER A 272 87.64 79.32 -56.55
C SER A 272 88.72 80.33 -56.14
N GLN A 273 89.66 80.62 -57.06
CA GLN A 273 90.40 81.88 -57.11
C GLN A 273 90.23 82.48 -58.53
N ASN A 274 89.46 83.59 -58.63
CA ASN A 274 89.40 84.53 -59.79
C ASN A 274 88.26 84.39 -60.85
N SER A 275 86.98 84.26 -60.46
CA SER A 275 85.84 84.50 -61.39
C SER A 275 84.58 85.04 -60.69
N GLN A 276 83.95 86.08 -61.26
CA GLN A 276 82.71 86.69 -60.75
C GLN A 276 81.55 85.68 -60.65
N ALA A 277 81.44 84.76 -61.61
CA ALA A 277 80.40 83.72 -61.62
C ALA A 277 80.53 82.72 -60.45
N SER A 278 81.75 82.51 -59.93
CA SER A 278 81.99 81.66 -58.77
C SER A 278 81.52 82.31 -57.47
N ASN A 279 81.76 83.63 -57.33
CA ASN A 279 81.30 84.40 -56.17
C ASN A 279 79.77 84.46 -56.09
N ASP A 280 79.08 84.61 -57.22
CA ASP A 280 77.61 84.59 -57.27
C ASP A 280 77.06 83.21 -56.88
N LYS A 281 77.76 82.13 -57.27
CA LYS A 281 77.38 80.76 -56.89
C LYS A 281 77.62 80.47 -55.41
N ILE A 282 78.70 80.99 -54.83
CA ILE A 282 78.98 80.93 -53.39
C ILE A 282 77.90 81.67 -52.60
N ALA A 283 77.50 82.86 -53.04
CA ALA A 283 76.42 83.62 -52.41
C ALA A 283 75.07 82.87 -52.48
N GLN A 284 74.78 82.23 -53.61
CA GLN A 284 73.58 81.39 -53.78
C GLN A 284 73.59 80.18 -52.82
N LEU A 285 74.71 79.46 -52.70
CA LEU A 285 74.86 78.33 -51.78
C LEU A 285 74.79 78.76 -50.31
N GLN A 286 75.33 79.94 -49.96
CA GLN A 286 75.19 80.52 -48.63
C GLN A 286 73.74 80.83 -48.27
N MET A 287 72.99 81.39 -49.21
CA MET A 287 71.56 81.67 -49.01
C MET A 287 70.76 80.38 -48.83
N GLN A 288 70.97 79.38 -49.69
CA GLN A 288 70.33 78.07 -49.58
C GLN A 288 70.67 77.34 -48.27
N LEU A 289 71.93 77.41 -47.84
CA LEU A 289 72.35 76.86 -46.55
C LEU A 289 71.69 77.59 -45.38
N GLN A 290 71.54 78.92 -45.45
CA GLN A 290 70.88 79.70 -44.41
C GLN A 290 69.39 79.37 -44.32
N GLU A 291 68.70 79.24 -45.46
CA GLU A 291 67.31 78.79 -45.54
C GLU A 291 67.13 77.38 -44.96
N ALA A 292 67.96 76.42 -45.35
CA ALA A 292 67.93 75.05 -44.83
C ALA A 292 68.19 74.99 -43.31
N ASN A 293 69.08 75.83 -42.76
CA ASN A 293 69.32 75.92 -41.31
C ASN A 293 68.16 76.57 -40.54
N VAL A 294 67.38 77.46 -41.15
CA VAL A 294 66.16 78.01 -40.54
C VAL A 294 65.07 76.94 -40.48
N LEU A 295 64.87 76.19 -41.58
CA LEU A 295 63.94 75.07 -41.65
C LEU A 295 64.30 73.95 -40.66
N LEU A 296 65.58 73.58 -40.57
CA LEU A 296 66.06 72.58 -39.62
C LEU A 296 65.81 72.98 -38.14
N ARG A 297 65.95 74.27 -37.80
CA ARG A 297 65.64 74.78 -36.46
C ARG A 297 64.14 74.68 -36.17
N ALA A 298 63.30 75.12 -37.11
CA ALA A 298 61.85 74.99 -36.98
C ALA A 298 61.41 73.52 -36.79
N GLU A 299 61.97 72.59 -37.55
CA GLU A 299 61.66 71.15 -37.42
C GLU A 299 62.28 70.48 -36.18
N SER A 300 63.37 71.01 -35.65
CA SER A 300 63.91 70.53 -34.36
C SER A 300 63.00 70.93 -33.20
N ASP A 301 62.41 72.13 -33.26
CA ASP A 301 61.45 72.60 -32.27
C ASP A 301 60.10 71.85 -32.34
N THR A 302 59.64 71.45 -33.53
CA THR A 302 58.42 70.63 -33.70
C THR A 302 58.62 69.23 -33.09
N VAL A 303 59.75 68.57 -33.37
CA VAL A 303 60.09 67.26 -32.80
C VAL A 303 60.22 67.32 -31.28
N ALA A 304 60.81 68.38 -30.72
CA ALA A 304 60.93 68.56 -29.27
C ALA A 304 59.56 68.67 -28.59
N ARG A 305 58.61 69.42 -29.17
CA ARG A 305 57.22 69.52 -28.67
C ARG A 305 56.48 68.19 -28.74
N LEU A 306 56.60 67.46 -29.86
CA LEU A 306 55.94 66.16 -30.03
C LEU A 306 56.48 65.11 -29.05
N ARG A 307 57.79 65.10 -28.77
CA ARG A 307 58.39 64.21 -27.76
C ARG A 307 57.88 64.49 -26.35
N LYS A 308 57.73 65.76 -25.97
CA LYS A 308 57.18 66.14 -24.66
C LYS A 308 55.74 65.64 -24.51
N ASN A 309 54.89 65.88 -25.51
CA ASN A 309 53.49 65.43 -25.53
C ASN A 309 53.39 63.88 -25.47
N ASN A 310 54.27 63.18 -26.18
CA ASN A 310 54.32 61.71 -26.13
C ASN A 310 54.73 61.16 -24.76
N GLY A 311 55.64 61.85 -24.05
CA GLY A 311 56.01 61.53 -22.67
C GLY A 311 54.84 61.67 -21.69
N GLU A 312 54.07 62.76 -21.80
CA GLU A 312 52.88 63.01 -20.96
C GLU A 312 51.77 61.96 -21.22
N LEU A 313 51.54 61.58 -22.48
CA LEU A 313 50.61 60.50 -22.85
C LEU A 313 51.05 59.11 -22.35
N THR A 314 52.35 58.84 -22.33
CA THR A 314 52.91 57.58 -21.80
C THR A 314 52.69 57.49 -20.29
N GLN A 315 52.92 58.58 -19.57
CA GLN A 315 52.72 58.63 -18.11
C GLN A 315 51.25 58.42 -17.73
N THR A 316 50.32 59.07 -18.44
CA THR A 316 48.87 58.92 -18.20
C THR A 316 48.38 57.50 -18.54
N THR A 317 48.90 56.89 -19.61
CA THR A 317 48.58 55.49 -19.96
C THR A 317 49.06 54.53 -18.87
N SER A 318 50.28 54.72 -18.35
CA SER A 318 50.84 53.88 -17.27
C SER A 318 50.02 53.99 -15.97
N GLN A 319 49.56 55.19 -15.61
CA GLN A 319 48.69 55.39 -14.44
C GLN A 319 47.34 54.67 -14.59
N LEU A 320 46.70 54.74 -15.77
CA LEU A 320 45.45 54.04 -16.04
C LEU A 320 45.61 52.51 -16.01
N GLU A 321 46.75 51.99 -16.49
CA GLU A 321 47.05 50.56 -16.42
C GLU A 321 47.29 50.05 -14.99
N SER A 322 47.86 50.88 -14.11
CA SER A 322 48.01 50.57 -12.69
C SER A 322 46.63 50.50 -12.00
N LEU A 323 45.80 51.51 -12.22
CA LEU A 323 44.46 51.57 -11.65
C LEU A 323 43.58 50.40 -12.12
N ASN A 324 43.68 50.01 -13.39
CA ASN A 324 42.95 48.87 -13.93
C ASN A 324 43.40 47.53 -13.29
N ARG A 325 44.70 47.36 -13.01
CA ARG A 325 45.20 46.18 -12.29
C ARG A 325 44.65 46.10 -10.87
N GLU A 326 44.63 47.21 -10.14
CA GLU A 326 44.04 47.27 -8.80
C GLU A 326 42.54 46.95 -8.81
N LEU A 327 41.79 47.47 -9.78
CA LEU A 327 40.37 47.17 -9.94
C LEU A 327 40.12 45.69 -10.28
N GLN A 328 40.97 45.08 -11.11
CA GLN A 328 40.89 43.66 -11.42
C GLN A 328 41.21 42.77 -10.21
N GLU A 329 42.20 43.13 -9.39
CA GLU A 329 42.49 42.40 -8.14
C GLU A 329 41.33 42.51 -7.15
N ARG A 330 40.73 43.69 -7.00
CA ARG A 330 39.54 43.88 -6.15
C ARG A 330 38.35 43.06 -6.64
N SER A 331 38.14 42.98 -7.97
CA SER A 331 37.10 42.12 -8.55
C SER A 331 37.33 40.65 -8.23
N ARG A 332 38.57 40.16 -8.38
CA ARG A 332 38.91 38.76 -8.06
C ARG A 332 38.73 38.45 -6.57
N ALA A 333 39.09 39.39 -5.69
CA ALA A 333 38.87 39.24 -4.25
C ALA A 333 37.37 39.17 -3.91
N ALA A 334 36.55 40.01 -4.55
CA ALA A 334 35.09 39.97 -4.39
C ALA A 334 34.47 38.65 -4.88
N ASP A 335 34.92 38.12 -6.02
CA ASP A 335 34.48 36.82 -6.54
C ASP A 335 34.86 35.65 -5.62
N ALA A 336 36.05 35.70 -5.00
CA ALA A 336 36.46 34.70 -4.01
C ALA A 336 35.58 34.72 -2.75
N VAL A 337 35.24 35.90 -2.24
CA VAL A 337 34.32 36.06 -1.09
C VAL A 337 32.91 35.56 -1.46
N LYS A 338 32.44 35.84 -2.68
CA LYS A 338 31.16 35.33 -3.19
C LYS A 338 31.13 33.80 -3.21
N ALA A 339 32.17 33.15 -3.76
CA ALA A 339 32.25 31.69 -3.81
C ALA A 339 32.25 31.06 -2.40
N GLN A 340 32.90 31.72 -1.43
CA GLN A 340 32.89 31.30 -0.04
C GLN A 340 31.49 31.41 0.59
N LEU A 341 30.78 32.53 0.37
CA LEU A 341 29.41 32.73 0.86
C LEU A 341 28.41 31.76 0.22
N GLU A 342 28.57 31.42 -1.07
CA GLU A 342 27.75 30.41 -1.75
C GLU A 342 27.94 29.02 -1.12
N LYS A 343 29.16 28.67 -0.73
CA LYS A 343 29.47 27.42 -0.01
C LYS A 343 28.83 27.38 1.39
N GLU A 344 28.89 28.48 2.12
CA GLU A 344 28.25 28.61 3.44
C GLU A 344 26.72 28.53 3.35
N LEU A 345 26.13 29.13 2.32
CA LEU A 345 24.69 29.08 2.07
C LEU A 345 24.22 27.64 1.77
N LEU A 346 24.99 26.87 0.99
CA LEU A 346 24.73 25.45 0.74
C LEU A 346 24.78 24.62 2.02
N LEU A 347 25.76 24.88 2.89
CA LEU A 347 25.90 24.18 4.18
C LEU A 347 24.71 24.48 5.11
N LEU A 348 24.34 25.76 5.23
CA LEU A 348 23.19 26.20 6.03
C LEU A 348 21.86 25.64 5.49
N GLN A 349 21.71 25.53 4.16
CA GLN A 349 20.54 24.91 3.54
C GLN A 349 20.43 23.43 3.92
N SER A 350 21.54 22.68 3.86
CA SER A 350 21.60 21.27 4.27
C SER A 350 21.24 21.08 5.75
N THR A 351 21.73 21.96 6.62
CA THR A 351 21.39 21.93 8.06
C THR A 351 19.92 22.29 8.32
N LEU A 352 19.35 23.24 7.57
CA LEU A 352 17.93 23.58 7.68
C LEU A 352 17.04 22.41 7.24
N ASP A 353 17.43 21.70 6.19
CA ASP A 353 16.69 20.55 5.67
C ASP A 353 16.80 19.33 6.59
N SER A 354 17.90 19.15 7.33
CA SER A 354 17.97 18.12 8.40
C SER A 354 17.09 18.47 9.60
N GLU A 355 17.10 19.73 10.04
CA GLU A 355 16.22 20.21 11.13
C GLU A 355 14.74 20.07 10.77
N ARG A 356 14.35 20.40 9.53
CA ARG A 356 12.96 20.23 9.06
C ARG A 356 12.52 18.77 9.08
N ARG A 357 13.39 17.84 8.69
CA ARG A 357 13.11 16.40 8.76
C ARG A 357 12.92 15.94 10.21
N ASN A 358 13.78 16.37 11.12
CA ASN A 358 13.68 16.05 12.54
C ASN A 358 12.37 16.60 13.16
N TYR A 359 11.96 17.82 12.79
CA TYR A 359 10.69 18.39 13.24
C TYR A 359 9.46 17.65 12.70
N SER A 360 9.50 17.22 11.43
CA SER A 360 8.43 16.42 10.82
C SER A 360 8.27 15.08 11.56
N GLN A 361 9.38 14.39 11.79
CA GLN A 361 9.42 13.13 12.51
C GLN A 361 8.90 13.27 13.96
N GLY A 362 9.34 14.30 14.69
CA GLY A 362 8.82 14.59 16.03
C GLY A 362 7.33 14.95 16.04
N SER A 363 6.82 15.60 15.00
CA SER A 363 5.38 15.91 14.88
C SER A 363 4.54 14.67 14.61
N GLU A 364 5.04 13.73 13.81
CA GLU A 364 4.38 12.44 13.54
C GLU A 364 4.32 11.58 14.81
N GLU A 365 5.42 11.48 15.55
CA GLU A 365 5.46 10.79 16.85
C GLU A 365 4.46 11.38 17.85
N ILE A 366 4.35 12.71 17.92
CA ILE A 366 3.37 13.38 18.79
C ILE A 366 1.93 13.07 18.33
N SER A 367 1.67 13.04 17.02
CA SER A 367 0.36 12.72 16.48
C SER A 367 -0.04 11.28 16.80
N GLU A 368 0.88 10.33 16.65
CA GLU A 368 0.66 8.92 16.98
C GLU A 368 0.42 8.72 18.48
N LEU A 369 1.20 9.38 19.34
CA LEU A 369 0.99 9.36 20.79
C LEU A 369 -0.36 9.97 21.20
N GLN A 370 -0.81 11.03 20.52
CA GLN A 370 -2.12 11.64 20.77
C GLN A 370 -3.29 10.74 20.33
N ALA A 371 -3.14 10.05 19.18
CA ALA A 371 -4.12 9.08 18.72
C ALA A 371 -4.23 7.89 19.69
N ARG A 372 -3.08 7.38 20.17
CA ARG A 372 -3.04 6.28 21.15
C ARG A 372 -3.63 6.67 22.50
N LEU A 373 -3.35 7.88 22.99
CA LEU A 373 -3.98 8.43 24.20
C LEU A 373 -5.50 8.54 24.07
N SER A 374 -5.99 8.97 22.91
CA SER A 374 -7.42 9.09 22.64
C SER A 374 -8.11 7.72 22.60
N GLY A 375 -7.48 6.72 21.97
CA GLY A 375 -7.95 5.34 21.98
C GLY A 375 -8.03 4.77 23.39
N LEU A 376 -6.96 4.91 24.19
CA LEU A 376 -6.93 4.45 25.58
C LEU A 376 -7.96 5.16 26.47
N GLN A 377 -8.27 6.42 26.21
CA GLN A 377 -9.33 7.14 26.93
C GLN A 377 -10.72 6.58 26.62
N GLU A 378 -11.00 6.25 25.36
CA GLU A 378 -12.27 5.65 24.98
C GLU A 378 -12.41 4.21 25.52
N ASP A 379 -11.34 3.42 25.48
CA ASP A 379 -11.30 2.09 26.09
C ASP A 379 -11.52 2.16 27.61
N SER A 380 -10.91 3.13 28.30
CA SER A 380 -11.13 3.36 29.73
C SER A 380 -12.59 3.71 30.04
N LYS A 381 -13.24 4.48 29.17
CA LYS A 381 -14.65 4.84 29.31
C LYS A 381 -15.57 3.65 29.07
N ASN A 382 -15.27 2.83 28.06
CA ASN A 382 -15.98 1.58 27.77
C ASN A 382 -15.84 0.57 28.91
N LEU A 383 -14.65 0.43 29.48
CA LEU A 383 -14.39 -0.43 30.64
C LEU A 383 -15.16 0.04 31.87
N LYS A 384 -15.24 1.36 32.13
CA LYS A 384 -16.06 1.91 33.23
C LYS A 384 -17.55 1.64 33.06
N LEU A 385 -18.06 1.76 31.84
CA LEU A 385 -19.46 1.41 31.53
C LEU A 385 -19.73 -0.08 31.75
N SER A 386 -18.83 -0.94 31.28
CA SER A 386 -18.93 -2.39 31.48
C SER A 386 -18.87 -2.77 32.96
N LEU A 387 -17.98 -2.15 33.73
CA LEU A 387 -17.85 -2.37 35.17
C LEU A 387 -19.14 -1.98 35.90
N SER A 388 -19.72 -0.81 35.58
CA SER A 388 -20.98 -0.37 36.16
C SER A 388 -22.14 -1.33 35.86
N LYS A 389 -22.18 -1.89 34.64
CA LYS A 389 -23.18 -2.90 34.25
C LYS A 389 -23.02 -4.19 35.07
N VAL A 390 -21.80 -4.70 35.19
CA VAL A 390 -21.50 -5.92 35.97
C VAL A 390 -21.80 -5.70 37.46
N GLU A 391 -21.53 -4.52 38.01
CA GLU A 391 -21.88 -4.20 39.40
C GLU A 391 -23.39 -4.18 39.64
N ALA A 392 -24.18 -3.69 38.66
CA ALA A 392 -25.64 -3.71 38.73
C ALA A 392 -26.18 -5.15 38.67
N GLU A 393 -25.66 -5.98 37.76
CA GLU A 393 -26.02 -7.40 37.67
C GLU A 393 -25.66 -8.16 38.95
N ARG A 394 -24.49 -7.88 39.55
CA ARG A 394 -24.07 -8.46 40.83
C ARG A 394 -25.04 -8.09 41.97
N LYS A 395 -25.46 -6.82 42.05
CA LYS A 395 -26.45 -6.39 43.05
C LYS A 395 -27.79 -7.12 42.86
N GLN A 396 -28.25 -7.23 41.62
CA GLN A 396 -29.50 -7.94 41.32
C GLN A 396 -29.40 -9.44 41.66
N ALA A 397 -28.27 -10.08 41.37
CA ALA A 397 -28.03 -11.47 41.75
C ALA A 397 -28.00 -11.66 43.28
N GLN A 398 -27.37 -10.73 44.00
CA GLN A 398 -27.34 -10.74 45.47
C GLN A 398 -28.75 -10.60 46.07
N GLU A 399 -29.58 -9.71 45.54
CA GLU A 399 -30.98 -9.55 45.98
C GLU A 399 -31.79 -10.83 45.75
N ARG A 400 -31.61 -11.49 44.59
CA ARG A 400 -32.25 -12.78 44.30
C ARG A 400 -31.80 -13.87 45.27
N SER A 401 -30.49 -13.96 45.56
CA SER A 401 -29.95 -14.91 46.54
C SER A 401 -30.56 -14.70 47.92
N ASN A 402 -30.62 -13.44 48.38
CA ASN A 402 -31.21 -13.10 49.67
C ASN A 402 -32.71 -13.46 49.74
N ASN A 403 -33.45 -13.31 48.64
CA ASN A 403 -34.86 -13.69 48.59
C ASN A 403 -35.05 -15.21 48.63
N LEU A 404 -34.24 -15.96 47.88
CA LEU A 404 -34.27 -17.43 47.91
C LEU A 404 -33.88 -17.97 49.29
N GLU A 405 -32.93 -17.34 49.97
CA GLU A 405 -32.54 -17.72 51.34
C GLU A 405 -33.66 -17.47 52.34
N LYS A 406 -34.42 -16.36 52.21
CA LYS A 406 -35.63 -16.13 53.01
C LYS A 406 -36.70 -17.18 52.74
N GLU A 407 -36.94 -17.53 51.47
CA GLU A 407 -37.90 -18.57 51.10
C GLU A 407 -37.48 -19.93 51.66
N LYS A 408 -36.21 -20.31 51.52
CA LYS A 408 -35.65 -21.53 52.12
C LYS A 408 -35.89 -21.56 53.63
N ASN A 409 -35.54 -20.49 54.34
CA ASN A 409 -35.75 -20.42 55.79
C ASN A 409 -37.23 -20.54 56.16
N SER A 410 -38.13 -19.94 55.37
CA SER A 410 -39.58 -20.06 55.59
C SER A 410 -40.08 -21.50 55.40
N LEU A 411 -39.59 -22.20 54.39
CA LEU A 411 -39.92 -23.60 54.12
C LEU A 411 -39.35 -24.52 55.21
N GLU A 412 -38.14 -24.24 55.70
CA GLU A 412 -37.51 -24.99 56.79
C GLU A 412 -38.28 -24.85 58.10
N ILE A 413 -38.81 -23.66 58.39
CA ILE A 413 -39.71 -23.42 59.53
C ILE A 413 -41.01 -24.22 59.37
N ASP A 414 -41.64 -24.20 58.19
CA ASP A 414 -42.88 -24.96 57.92
C ASP A 414 -42.65 -26.48 58.02
N LEU A 415 -41.52 -26.97 57.52
CA LEU A 415 -41.14 -28.38 57.62
C LEU A 415 -40.92 -28.80 59.07
N ASN A 416 -40.21 -27.99 59.86
CA ASN A 416 -40.00 -28.25 61.28
C ASN A 416 -41.31 -28.23 62.08
N TYR A 417 -42.22 -27.31 61.76
CA TYR A 417 -43.55 -27.29 62.36
C TYR A 417 -44.34 -28.57 62.04
N LYS A 418 -44.33 -29.01 60.78
CA LYS A 418 -44.95 -30.27 60.36
C LYS A 418 -44.31 -31.49 61.03
N LEU A 419 -42.98 -31.54 61.12
CA LEU A 419 -42.25 -32.60 61.80
C LEU A 419 -42.65 -32.70 63.27
N LYS A 420 -42.71 -31.56 63.97
CA LYS A 420 -43.11 -31.51 65.38
C LYS A 420 -44.56 -31.93 65.60
N THR A 421 -45.45 -31.57 64.67
CA THR A 421 -46.84 -32.01 64.67
C THR A 421 -46.96 -33.51 64.47
N LEU A 422 -46.17 -34.09 63.55
CA LEU A 422 -46.12 -35.54 63.33
C LEU A 422 -45.51 -36.29 64.52
N GLN A 423 -44.47 -35.74 65.16
CA GLN A 423 -43.91 -36.30 66.39
C GLN A 423 -44.93 -36.32 67.53
N GLN A 424 -45.68 -35.24 67.73
CA GLN A 424 -46.76 -35.22 68.73
C GLN A 424 -47.85 -36.26 68.43
N ARG A 425 -48.26 -36.42 67.16
CA ARG A 425 -49.21 -37.47 66.78
C ARG A 425 -48.66 -38.87 67.03
N LEU A 426 -47.38 -39.10 66.73
CA LEU A 426 -46.74 -40.38 66.98
C LEU A 426 -46.66 -40.69 68.48
N GLU A 427 -46.32 -39.70 69.32
CA GLU A 427 -46.32 -39.85 70.78
C GLU A 427 -47.73 -40.11 71.33
N GLN A 428 -48.74 -39.44 70.75
CA GLN A 428 -50.15 -39.69 71.06
C GLN A 428 -50.55 -41.13 70.68
N GLU A 429 -50.24 -41.59 69.48
CA GLU A 429 -50.51 -42.98 69.09
C GLU A 429 -49.73 -43.97 69.97
N GLN A 430 -48.47 -43.71 70.30
CA GLN A 430 -47.70 -44.58 71.19
C GLN A 430 -48.24 -44.62 72.63
N THR A 431 -48.88 -43.55 73.11
CA THR A 431 -49.55 -43.55 74.43
C THR A 431 -50.90 -44.27 74.37
N GLU A 432 -51.69 -44.07 73.32
CA GLU A 432 -52.91 -44.83 73.04
C GLU A 432 -52.61 -46.32 72.86
N HIS A 433 -51.57 -46.68 72.12
CA HIS A 433 -51.16 -48.06 71.89
C HIS A 433 -50.58 -48.71 73.16
N ARG A 434 -49.93 -47.93 74.05
CA ARG A 434 -49.56 -48.39 75.41
C ARG A 434 -50.79 -48.62 76.29
N GLY A 435 -51.79 -47.74 76.23
CA GLY A 435 -53.07 -47.91 76.91
C GLY A 435 -53.83 -49.14 76.41
N THR A 436 -53.86 -49.35 75.10
CA THR A 436 -54.48 -50.51 74.45
C THR A 436 -53.71 -51.79 74.77
N ARG A 437 -52.38 -51.75 74.82
CA ARG A 437 -51.54 -52.89 75.23
C ARG A 437 -51.72 -53.24 76.72
N ALA A 438 -52.00 -52.27 77.58
CA ALA A 438 -52.36 -52.50 78.98
C ALA A 438 -53.78 -53.11 79.12
N GLN A 439 -54.71 -52.74 78.25
CA GLN A 439 -56.06 -53.32 78.19
C GLN A 439 -56.09 -54.72 77.54
N LEU A 440 -55.16 -55.04 76.64
CA LEU A 440 -55.02 -56.34 75.99
C LEU A 440 -54.32 -57.40 76.85
N THR A 441 -53.85 -57.06 78.04
CA THR A 441 -53.31 -58.02 79.02
C THR A 441 -54.38 -58.70 79.88
N ASP A 442 -55.67 -58.36 79.73
CA ASP A 442 -56.70 -58.82 80.69
C ASP A 442 -57.88 -59.60 80.11
N LYS A 443 -57.95 -59.94 78.82
CA LYS A 443 -59.01 -60.83 78.33
C LYS A 443 -58.55 -61.74 77.20
N TYR A 444 -58.22 -62.97 77.59
CA TYR A 444 -58.19 -64.13 76.69
C TYR A 444 -59.59 -64.73 76.56
N GLU A 445 -59.80 -65.43 75.45
CA GLU A 445 -60.94 -66.29 75.08
C GLU A 445 -62.17 -65.60 74.45
N SER A 446 -62.26 -65.64 73.12
CA SER A 446 -63.00 -66.73 72.46
C SER A 446 -62.86 -66.62 70.94
N ILE A 447 -62.69 -67.79 70.34
CA ILE A 447 -62.42 -68.04 68.93
C ILE A 447 -63.74 -68.00 68.14
N GLU A 448 -63.61 -67.78 66.82
CA GLU A 448 -64.51 -68.30 65.77
C GLU A 448 -65.47 -67.36 64.99
N GLU A 449 -65.35 -66.03 65.11
CA GLU A 449 -66.04 -65.09 64.17
C GLU A 449 -65.11 -64.13 63.40
N ALA A 450 -63.80 -64.14 63.67
CA ALA A 450 -62.84 -63.18 63.12
C ALA A 450 -62.29 -63.48 61.71
N LYS A 451 -62.56 -64.67 61.14
CA LYS A 451 -61.96 -65.10 59.86
C LYS A 451 -62.58 -64.45 58.61
N SER A 452 -63.81 -63.91 58.69
CA SER A 452 -64.45 -63.22 57.56
C SER A 452 -64.11 -61.71 57.51
N ALA A 453 -64.02 -61.06 58.66
CA ALA A 453 -63.68 -59.63 58.74
C ALA A 453 -62.19 -59.32 58.48
N ALA A 454 -61.29 -60.23 58.87
CA ALA A 454 -59.85 -60.06 58.65
C ALA A 454 -59.44 -60.09 57.16
N MET A 455 -60.17 -60.84 56.32
CA MET A 455 -59.90 -60.96 54.88
C MET A 455 -60.25 -59.66 54.13
N ASN A 456 -61.36 -59.00 54.49
CA ASN A 456 -61.77 -57.72 53.91
C ASN A 456 -60.93 -56.54 54.44
N GLY A 457 -60.55 -56.56 55.72
CA GLY A 457 -59.63 -55.56 56.29
C GLY A 457 -58.22 -55.64 55.73
N MET A 458 -57.74 -56.83 55.36
CA MET A 458 -56.44 -57.03 54.73
C MET A 458 -56.42 -56.55 53.28
N LEU A 459 -57.52 -56.69 52.53
CA LEU A 459 -57.65 -56.12 51.18
C LEU A 459 -57.69 -54.58 51.18
N GLN A 460 -58.38 -53.98 52.17
CA GLN A 460 -58.40 -52.52 52.33
C GLN A 460 -57.03 -51.97 52.75
N LYS A 461 -56.37 -52.61 53.72
CA LYS A 461 -55.00 -52.22 54.12
C LYS A 461 -53.99 -52.41 53.00
N MET A 462 -54.05 -53.50 52.24
CA MET A 462 -53.19 -53.68 51.06
C MET A 462 -53.43 -52.60 49.99
N GLY A 463 -54.66 -52.10 49.84
CA GLY A 463 -55.00 -50.97 48.97
C GLY A 463 -54.45 -49.62 49.47
N GLU A 464 -54.49 -49.39 50.78
CA GLU A 464 -53.92 -48.21 51.41
C GLU A 464 -52.38 -48.23 51.39
N GLU A 465 -51.76 -49.38 51.64
CA GLU A 465 -50.30 -49.61 51.56
C GLU A 465 -49.80 -49.45 50.12
N THR A 466 -50.51 -49.99 49.13
CA THR A 466 -50.14 -49.82 47.71
C THR A 466 -50.33 -48.38 47.24
N GLY A 467 -51.37 -47.68 47.71
CA GLY A 467 -51.55 -46.24 47.46
C GLY A 467 -50.50 -45.37 48.16
N ALA A 468 -50.09 -45.72 49.38
CA ALA A 468 -48.99 -45.06 50.09
C ALA A 468 -47.64 -45.31 49.39
N ARG A 469 -47.41 -46.53 48.92
CA ARG A 469 -46.21 -46.90 48.15
C ARG A 469 -46.13 -46.13 46.83
N MET A 470 -47.21 -46.04 46.05
CA MET A 470 -47.22 -45.24 44.81
C MET A 470 -46.98 -43.74 45.07
N ARG A 471 -47.49 -43.20 46.17
CA ARG A 471 -47.22 -41.81 46.57
C ARG A 471 -45.76 -41.60 47.01
N ALA A 472 -45.17 -42.59 47.69
CA ALA A 472 -43.76 -42.57 48.06
C ALA A 472 -42.85 -42.68 46.82
N GLU A 473 -43.14 -43.62 45.91
CA GLU A 473 -42.43 -43.79 44.63
C GLU A 473 -42.53 -42.52 43.77
N SER A 474 -43.70 -41.89 43.68
CA SER A 474 -43.86 -40.61 42.97
C SER A 474 -43.06 -39.47 43.62
N ARG A 475 -42.95 -39.45 44.96
CA ARG A 475 -42.12 -38.46 45.67
C ARG A 475 -40.63 -38.70 45.47
N VAL A 476 -40.19 -39.96 45.44
CA VAL A 476 -38.79 -40.31 45.15
C VAL A 476 -38.42 -39.86 43.74
N LEU A 477 -39.28 -40.13 42.75
CA LEU A 477 -39.06 -39.67 41.37
C LEU A 477 -39.00 -38.14 41.25
N GLU A 478 -39.84 -37.41 41.98
CA GLU A 478 -39.80 -35.94 41.97
C GLU A 478 -38.51 -35.40 42.62
N VAL A 479 -38.05 -36.02 43.70
CA VAL A 479 -36.77 -35.66 44.36
C VAL A 479 -35.58 -36.02 43.47
N GLU A 480 -35.59 -37.18 42.82
CA GLU A 480 -34.55 -37.57 41.84
C GLU A 480 -34.47 -36.56 40.69
N LYS A 481 -35.62 -36.13 40.17
CA LYS A 481 -35.69 -35.09 39.14
C LYS A 481 -35.13 -33.75 39.63
N GLN A 482 -35.43 -33.36 40.87
CA GLN A 482 -34.88 -32.14 41.48
C GLN A 482 -33.37 -32.24 41.71
N CYS A 483 -32.86 -33.40 42.16
CA CYS A 483 -31.43 -33.65 42.29
C CYS A 483 -30.71 -33.60 40.94
N SER A 484 -31.28 -34.18 39.88
CA SER A 484 -30.72 -34.08 38.52
C SER A 484 -30.70 -32.65 37.98
N MET A 485 -31.71 -31.83 38.30
CA MET A 485 -31.70 -30.40 37.98
C MET A 485 -30.59 -29.65 38.74
N LEU A 486 -30.45 -29.90 40.03
CA LEU A 486 -29.40 -29.27 40.85
C LEU A 486 -27.99 -29.71 40.44
N GLU A 487 -27.79 -30.95 40.00
CA GLU A 487 -26.52 -31.42 39.43
C GLU A 487 -26.19 -30.72 38.11
N PHE A 488 -27.20 -30.47 37.27
CA PHE A 488 -27.03 -29.71 36.04
C PHE A 488 -26.65 -28.25 36.32
N ASP A 489 -27.36 -27.60 37.23
CA ASP A 489 -27.08 -26.22 37.65
C ASP A 489 -25.69 -26.11 38.31
N LEU A 490 -25.30 -27.09 39.11
CA LEU A 490 -23.97 -27.17 39.72
C LEU A 490 -22.88 -27.31 38.65
N LYS A 491 -23.06 -28.20 37.66
CA LYS A 491 -22.12 -28.33 36.52
C LYS A 491 -22.00 -27.04 35.73
N GLN A 492 -23.12 -26.36 35.48
CA GLN A 492 -23.13 -25.07 34.78
C GLN A 492 -22.40 -23.98 35.59
N SER A 493 -22.59 -23.94 36.91
CA SER A 493 -21.90 -23.01 37.81
C SER A 493 -20.39 -23.27 37.88
N VAL A 494 -19.97 -24.54 37.91
CA VAL A 494 -18.56 -24.93 37.89
C VAL A 494 -17.89 -24.53 36.58
N GLN A 495 -18.52 -24.80 35.42
CA GLN A 495 -17.99 -24.35 34.13
C GLN A 495 -17.84 -22.83 34.04
N LYS A 496 -18.81 -22.09 34.59
CA LYS A 496 -18.75 -20.62 34.63
C LYS A 496 -17.63 -20.13 35.55
N MET A 497 -17.37 -20.82 36.65
CA MET A 497 -16.26 -20.51 37.55
C MET A 497 -14.90 -20.78 36.90
N GLU A 498 -14.74 -21.89 36.18
CA GLU A 498 -13.51 -22.18 35.41
C GLU A 498 -13.25 -21.14 34.31
N GLN A 499 -14.30 -20.69 33.61
CA GLN A 499 -14.17 -19.61 32.62
C GLN A 499 -13.69 -18.30 33.28
N LEU A 500 -14.26 -17.94 34.43
CA LEU A 500 -13.85 -16.75 35.19
C LEU A 500 -12.43 -16.87 35.74
N MET A 501 -12.00 -18.07 36.17
CA MET A 501 -10.62 -18.30 36.59
C MET A 501 -9.63 -18.14 35.43
N LYS A 502 -9.92 -18.73 34.27
CA LYS A 502 -9.10 -18.53 33.05
C LYS A 502 -9.06 -17.08 32.61
N GLN A 503 -10.15 -16.33 32.78
CA GLN A 503 -10.18 -14.90 32.47
C GLN A 503 -9.34 -14.08 33.46
N LYS A 504 -9.38 -14.43 34.75
CA LYS A 504 -8.54 -13.82 35.78
C LYS A 504 -7.05 -14.05 35.51
N GLU A 505 -6.65 -15.26 35.15
CA GLU A 505 -5.25 -15.60 34.84
C GLU A 505 -4.71 -14.78 33.66
N ARG A 506 -5.49 -14.67 32.58
CA ARG A 506 -5.14 -13.82 31.42
C ARG A 506 -4.97 -12.35 31.83
N LEU A 507 -5.90 -11.82 32.63
CA LEU A 507 -5.82 -10.43 33.12
C LEU A 507 -4.60 -10.21 34.05
N GLU A 508 -4.21 -11.21 34.84
CA GLU A 508 -3.00 -11.14 35.67
C GLU A 508 -1.72 -11.13 34.82
N GLU A 509 -1.66 -11.87 33.72
CA GLU A 509 -0.56 -11.81 32.75
C GLU A 509 -0.51 -10.46 32.02
N ASP A 510 -1.66 -9.94 31.59
CA ASP A 510 -1.75 -8.62 30.96
C ASP A 510 -1.25 -7.52 31.91
N VAL A 511 -1.63 -7.57 33.20
CA VAL A 511 -1.16 -6.62 34.22
C VAL A 511 0.35 -6.74 34.43
N LYS A 512 0.93 -7.95 34.40
CA LYS A 512 2.38 -8.14 34.48
C LYS A 512 3.10 -7.55 33.27
N SER A 513 2.58 -7.79 32.07
CA SER A 513 3.12 -7.24 30.82
C SER A 513 3.08 -5.70 30.82
N LEU A 514 1.95 -5.11 31.23
CA LEU A 514 1.79 -3.66 31.34
C LEU A 514 2.71 -3.04 32.39
N ARG A 515 2.95 -3.71 33.53
CA ARG A 515 3.94 -3.25 34.52
C ARG A 515 5.35 -3.23 33.95
N MET A 516 5.75 -4.27 33.23
CA MET A 516 7.08 -4.33 32.60
C MET A 516 7.26 -3.22 31.54
N GLN A 517 6.23 -2.96 30.74
CA GLN A 517 6.24 -1.84 29.78
C GLN A 517 6.33 -0.48 30.48
N LEU A 518 5.61 -0.28 31.58
CA LEU A 518 5.67 0.95 32.37
C LEU A 518 7.07 1.20 32.96
N GLU A 519 7.71 0.14 33.43
CA GLU A 519 9.07 0.20 33.99
C GLU A 519 10.11 0.53 32.92
N GLN A 520 9.97 -0.05 31.73
CA GLN A 520 10.82 0.26 30.58
C GLN A 520 10.65 1.72 30.12
N GLU A 521 9.41 2.21 30.04
CA GLU A 521 9.13 3.61 29.69
C GLU A 521 9.59 4.60 30.78
N SER A 522 9.53 4.21 32.05
CA SER A 522 10.10 4.99 33.16
C SER A 522 11.62 5.10 33.04
N SER A 523 12.31 4.01 32.66
CA SER A 523 13.75 3.99 32.45
C SER A 523 14.16 4.89 31.27
N LYS A 524 13.46 4.80 30.14
CA LYS A 524 13.69 5.69 28.97
C LYS A 524 13.49 7.16 29.32
N ARG A 525 12.43 7.48 30.09
CA ARG A 525 12.19 8.86 30.56
C ARG A 525 13.34 9.39 31.43
N CYS A 526 13.90 8.55 32.29
CA CYS A 526 15.04 8.92 33.13
C CYS A 526 16.28 9.27 32.29
N LEU A 527 16.57 8.47 31.26
CA LEU A 527 17.67 8.74 30.32
C LEU A 527 17.47 10.05 29.55
N ALA A 528 16.27 10.24 28.98
CA ALA A 528 15.95 11.48 28.25
C ALA A 528 16.01 12.72 29.17
N GLN A 529 15.64 12.59 30.44
CA GLN A 529 15.73 13.68 31.42
C GLN A 529 17.19 14.01 31.77
N ASN A 530 18.08 13.02 31.84
CA ASN A 530 19.51 13.25 32.02
C ASN A 530 20.13 13.94 30.81
N ASP A 531 19.78 13.52 29.59
CA ASP A 531 20.26 14.17 28.36
C ASP A 531 19.80 15.62 28.27
N LEU A 532 18.53 15.90 28.59
CA LEU A 532 18.02 17.27 28.65
C LEU A 532 18.79 18.13 29.65
N LYS A 533 19.18 17.56 30.79
CA LYS A 533 19.97 18.25 31.82
C LYS A 533 21.38 18.58 31.34
N ILE A 534 22.02 17.68 30.59
CA ILE A 534 23.33 17.92 29.96
C ILE A 534 23.21 19.03 28.91
N ARG A 535 22.18 18.97 28.04
CA ARG A 535 21.94 20.00 27.03
C ARG A 535 21.66 21.38 27.64
N MET A 536 20.96 21.44 28.76
CA MET A 536 20.76 22.70 29.49
C MET A 536 22.08 23.29 30.00
N GLN A 537 22.99 22.45 30.52
CA GLN A 537 24.31 22.90 30.96
C GLN A 537 25.16 23.45 29.80
N ASP A 538 25.06 22.86 28.61
CA ASP A 538 25.75 23.35 27.42
C ASP A 538 25.19 24.69 26.94
N VAL A 539 23.87 24.88 26.97
CA VAL A 539 23.23 26.17 26.66
C VAL A 539 23.67 27.26 27.63
N ASP A 540 23.77 26.94 28.92
CA ASP A 540 24.24 27.91 29.91
C ASP A 540 25.72 28.27 29.70
N ARG A 541 26.56 27.29 29.31
CA ARG A 541 27.97 27.53 28.93
C ARG A 541 28.08 28.45 27.72
N LEU A 542 27.27 28.21 26.68
CA LEU A 542 27.22 29.04 25.48
C LEU A 542 26.72 30.46 25.78
N ARG A 543 25.73 30.62 26.67
CA ARG A 543 25.29 31.95 27.13
C ARG A 543 26.37 32.73 27.87
N CYS A 544 27.20 32.05 28.68
CA CYS A 544 28.34 32.69 29.32
C CYS A 544 29.38 33.15 28.30
N SER A 545 29.67 32.34 27.29
CA SER A 545 30.57 32.71 26.19
C SER A 545 30.01 33.88 25.36
N GLU A 546 28.72 33.89 25.06
CA GLU A 546 28.06 35.00 24.35
C GLU A 546 28.17 36.32 25.13
N LYS A 547 28.00 36.28 26.46
CA LYS A 547 28.20 37.46 27.32
C LYS A 547 29.64 37.96 27.28
N GLN A 548 30.62 37.05 27.30
CA GLN A 548 32.03 37.41 27.22
C GLN A 548 32.36 38.08 25.88
N LEU A 549 31.91 37.50 24.76
CA LEU A 549 32.12 38.08 23.43
C LEU A 549 31.45 39.45 23.29
N LYS A 550 30.24 39.65 23.85
CA LYS A 550 29.59 40.96 23.88
C LYS A 550 30.39 42.00 24.67
N GLN A 551 31.02 41.59 25.77
CA GLN A 551 31.89 42.46 26.54
C GLN A 551 33.12 42.86 25.73
N GLU A 552 33.79 41.90 25.07
CA GLU A 552 34.95 42.15 24.21
C GLU A 552 34.63 43.09 23.04
N ILE A 553 33.47 42.92 22.38
CA ILE A 553 33.00 43.81 21.32
C ILE A 553 32.82 45.25 21.83
N ASN A 554 32.23 45.42 23.02
CA ASN A 554 32.05 46.76 23.59
C ASN A 554 33.38 47.44 23.90
N THR A 555 34.35 46.70 24.45
CA THR A 555 35.70 47.24 24.71
C THR A 555 36.41 47.66 23.41
N ALA A 556 36.23 46.89 22.33
CA ALA A 556 36.76 47.23 21.01
C ALA A 556 36.11 48.48 20.41
N LEU A 557 34.79 48.65 20.59
CA LEU A 557 34.05 49.84 20.16
C LEU A 557 34.47 51.10 20.93
N GLU A 558 34.72 51.01 22.23
CA GLU A 558 35.25 52.12 23.03
C GLU A 558 36.67 52.51 22.59
N SER A 559 37.52 51.52 22.32
CA SER A 559 38.87 51.74 21.79
C SER A 559 38.83 52.45 20.42
N LYS A 560 37.91 52.05 19.54
CA LYS A 560 37.68 52.71 18.25
C LYS A 560 37.28 54.18 18.42
N ARG A 561 36.32 54.48 19.31
CA ARG A 561 35.88 55.86 19.58
C ARG A 561 37.01 56.75 20.11
N SER A 562 37.89 56.18 20.95
CA SER A 562 39.08 56.89 21.45
C SER A 562 40.04 57.25 20.32
N LEU A 563 40.30 56.30 19.40
CA LEU A 563 41.16 56.54 18.24
C LEU A 563 40.55 57.56 17.27
N GLU A 564 39.23 57.50 17.03
CA GLU A 564 38.53 58.50 16.20
C GLU A 564 38.61 59.90 16.80
N PHE A 565 38.51 60.03 18.13
CA PHE A 565 38.67 61.30 18.82
C PHE A 565 40.09 61.88 18.68
N GLN A 566 41.12 61.04 18.84
CA GLN A 566 42.51 61.44 18.64
C GLN A 566 42.77 61.92 17.19
N LEU A 567 42.17 61.25 16.21
CA LEU A 567 42.31 61.57 14.79
C LEU A 567 41.62 62.91 14.45
N ALA A 568 40.45 63.17 15.03
CA ALA A 568 39.77 64.46 14.90
C ALA A 568 40.57 65.61 15.54
N GLN A 569 41.26 65.35 16.66
CA GLN A 569 42.08 66.33 17.35
C GLN A 569 43.32 66.71 16.53
N LEU A 570 43.98 65.74 15.91
CA LEU A 570 45.11 65.95 14.98
C LEU A 570 44.71 66.70 13.71
N THR A 571 43.49 66.45 13.21
CA THR A 571 42.96 67.14 12.03
C THR A 571 42.66 68.62 12.35
N LYS A 572 42.27 68.92 13.59
CA LYS A 572 42.01 70.29 14.06
C LYS A 572 43.29 71.11 14.26
N THR A 573 44.34 70.52 14.83
CA THR A 573 45.64 71.19 14.99
C THR A 573 46.36 71.44 13.65
N SER A 574 46.13 70.58 12.65
CA SER A 574 46.61 70.78 11.28
C SER A 574 45.93 71.94 10.54
N ALA A 575 44.72 72.34 10.95
CA ALA A 575 43.96 73.40 10.28
C ALA A 575 44.33 74.80 10.82
N ASP A 576 44.71 74.93 12.09
CA ASP A 576 45.01 76.22 12.73
C ASP A 576 46.44 76.76 12.44
N CYS A 577 47.31 75.96 11.81
CA CYS A 577 48.72 76.34 11.56
C CYS A 577 48.99 76.96 10.16
N ASN A 578 48.00 76.90 9.26
CA ASN A 578 48.21 77.26 7.84
C ASN A 578 48.02 78.75 7.49
N GLU A 579 47.84 79.65 8.47
CA GLU A 579 47.62 81.08 8.20
C GLU A 579 48.81 82.01 8.56
N GLY A 580 49.90 81.49 9.13
CA GLY A 580 51.06 82.32 9.57
C GLY A 580 52.35 82.22 8.73
N GLN A 581 52.53 81.16 7.93
CA GLN A 581 53.83 80.78 7.37
C GLN A 581 54.13 81.34 5.97
N MET A 582 53.66 82.55 5.65
CA MET A 582 54.03 83.24 4.39
C MET A 582 54.96 84.44 4.60
N ARG A 583 55.43 84.68 5.84
CA ARG A 583 56.33 85.82 6.14
C ARG A 583 57.69 85.44 6.72
N GLU A 584 57.93 84.16 7.02
CA GLU A 584 59.18 83.67 7.63
C GLU A 584 60.09 82.89 6.65
N LEU A 585 59.58 82.56 5.45
CA LEU A 585 60.29 81.81 4.40
C LEU A 585 61.36 82.63 3.64
N GLN A 586 61.62 83.86 4.07
CA GLN A 586 62.65 84.72 3.47
C GLN A 586 63.95 84.76 4.29
N ASP A 587 63.89 84.44 5.59
CA ASP A 587 65.06 84.50 6.50
C ASP A 587 65.71 83.11 6.74
N GLN A 588 65.08 82.01 6.32
CA GLN A 588 65.57 80.65 6.58
C GLN A 588 66.50 80.06 5.51
N LEU A 589 66.77 80.80 4.42
CA LEU A 589 67.64 80.36 3.33
C LEU A 589 69.14 80.33 3.73
N GLU A 590 69.54 81.03 4.80
CA GLU A 590 70.92 80.99 5.31
C GLU A 590 71.20 79.82 6.29
N ALA A 591 70.18 79.10 6.76
CA ALA A 591 70.33 77.98 7.69
C ALA A 591 70.51 76.60 7.01
N GLU A 592 70.45 76.52 5.68
CA GLU A 592 70.47 75.25 4.93
C GLU A 592 71.78 74.46 5.02
N GLN A 593 72.88 75.04 5.52
CA GLN A 593 74.15 74.31 5.65
C GLN A 593 74.23 73.35 6.85
N TYR A 594 73.29 73.43 7.82
CA TYR A 594 73.25 72.49 8.96
C TYR A 594 72.34 71.27 8.74
N PHE A 595 71.42 71.30 7.77
CA PHE A 595 70.43 70.24 7.55
C PHE A 595 70.96 69.03 6.75
N SER A 596 72.06 69.18 5.99
CA SER A 596 72.64 68.07 5.22
C SER A 596 73.13 66.89 6.09
N THR A 597 73.45 67.14 7.36
CA THR A 597 73.92 66.10 8.29
C THR A 597 72.74 65.40 8.97
N LEU A 598 71.64 66.13 9.25
CA LEU A 598 70.42 65.59 9.83
C LEU A 598 69.66 64.70 8.85
N TYR A 599 69.56 65.09 7.57
CA TYR A 599 68.89 64.27 6.56
C TYR A 599 69.60 62.94 6.29
N LYS A 600 70.93 62.87 6.45
CA LYS A 600 71.67 61.60 6.34
C LYS A 600 71.39 60.65 7.51
N THR A 601 71.21 61.18 8.72
CA THR A 601 70.83 60.38 9.90
C THR A 601 69.38 59.91 9.79
N GLN A 602 68.48 60.78 9.35
CA GLN A 602 67.06 60.47 9.21
C GLN A 602 66.78 59.45 8.08
N VAL A 603 67.54 59.50 6.98
CA VAL A 603 67.48 58.46 5.94
C VAL A 603 68.02 57.12 6.44
N LYS A 604 68.96 57.11 7.39
CA LYS A 604 69.51 55.88 7.96
C LYS A 604 68.55 55.25 8.96
N GLU A 605 67.93 56.05 9.82
CA GLU A 605 66.86 55.63 10.74
C GLU A 605 65.63 55.10 9.97
N LEU A 606 65.20 55.79 8.90
CA LEU A 606 64.10 55.32 8.06
C LEU A 606 64.42 54.03 7.32
N LYS A 607 65.70 53.78 6.96
CA LYS A 607 66.12 52.50 6.38
C LYS A 607 66.10 51.38 7.42
N GLU A 608 66.58 51.64 8.63
CA GLU A 608 66.53 50.67 9.74
C GLU A 608 65.07 50.36 10.13
N GLU A 609 64.16 51.35 10.14
CA GLU A 609 62.72 51.13 10.34
C GLU A 609 62.07 50.31 9.21
N ILE A 610 62.46 50.53 7.96
CA ILE A 610 61.96 49.75 6.82
C ILE A 610 62.48 48.30 6.90
N GLU A 611 63.74 48.09 7.27
CA GLU A 611 64.32 46.76 7.47
C GLU A 611 63.65 46.02 8.63
N GLU A 612 63.37 46.70 9.74
CA GLU A 612 62.66 46.13 10.88
C GLU A 612 61.18 45.83 10.56
N ARG A 613 60.48 46.72 9.83
CA ARG A 613 59.13 46.43 9.32
C ARG A 613 59.13 45.25 8.36
N ASN A 614 60.11 45.15 7.48
CA ASN A 614 60.23 44.01 6.55
C ASN A 614 60.46 42.71 7.32
N ARG A 615 61.27 42.73 8.38
CA ARG A 615 61.47 41.57 9.26
C ARG A 615 60.17 41.15 9.94
N GLN A 616 59.41 42.10 10.47
CA GLN A 616 58.11 41.85 11.09
C GLN A 616 57.09 41.31 10.07
N ILE A 617 57.05 41.85 8.85
CA ILE A 617 56.21 41.32 7.76
C ILE A 617 56.57 39.87 7.44
N GLN A 618 57.87 39.54 7.37
CA GLN A 618 58.33 38.18 7.10
C GLN A 618 57.97 37.20 8.23
N GLU A 619 58.09 37.64 9.48
CA GLU A 619 57.72 36.83 10.65
C GLU A 619 56.20 36.63 10.75
N THR A 620 55.42 37.63 10.36
CA THR A 620 53.96 37.55 10.27
C THR A 620 53.53 36.63 9.13
N GLN A 621 54.18 36.71 7.97
CA GLN A 621 53.96 35.78 6.85
C GLN A 621 54.27 34.34 7.24
N LYS A 622 55.35 34.11 7.99
CA LYS A 622 55.68 32.77 8.50
C LYS A 622 54.60 32.23 9.45
N LYS A 623 54.10 33.06 10.38
CA LYS A 623 52.98 32.69 11.27
C LYS A 623 51.70 32.38 10.50
N VAL A 624 51.40 33.13 9.44
CA VAL A 624 50.25 32.85 8.57
C VAL A 624 50.44 31.51 7.85
N GLN A 625 51.65 31.21 7.36
CA GLN A 625 51.96 29.92 6.72
C GLN A 625 51.79 28.74 7.69
N ASP A 626 52.28 28.88 8.93
CA ASP A 626 52.15 27.85 9.96
C ASP A 626 50.68 27.61 10.33
N LEU A 627 49.89 28.68 10.50
CA LEU A 627 48.45 28.59 10.76
C LEU A 627 47.66 27.98 9.59
N LEU A 628 48.06 28.25 8.35
CA LEU A 628 47.46 27.60 7.17
C LEU A 628 47.74 26.10 7.17
N SER A 629 48.95 25.68 7.55
CA SER A 629 49.30 24.25 7.64
C SER A 629 48.54 23.53 8.76
N GLU A 630 48.33 24.19 9.91
CA GLU A 630 47.50 23.66 11.00
C GLU A 630 46.03 23.55 10.59
N ARG A 631 45.49 24.57 9.90
CA ARG A 631 44.13 24.53 9.34
C ARG A 631 43.96 23.35 8.40
N ASP A 632 44.92 23.10 7.51
CA ASP A 632 44.83 22.00 6.55
C ASP A 632 44.90 20.63 7.23
N SER A 633 45.73 20.49 8.27
CA SER A 633 45.78 19.30 9.12
C SER A 633 44.47 19.05 9.87
N LEU A 634 43.88 20.10 10.46
CA LEU A 634 42.59 20.03 11.16
C LEU A 634 41.43 19.75 10.20
N SER A 635 41.46 20.30 8.98
CA SER A 635 40.49 20.01 7.94
C SER A 635 40.53 18.53 7.54
N ALA A 636 41.73 17.96 7.38
CA ALA A 636 41.88 16.54 7.07
C ALA A 636 41.38 15.62 8.20
N GLN A 637 41.60 15.98 9.47
CA GLN A 637 41.03 15.26 10.61
C GLN A 637 39.50 15.37 10.69
N LEU A 638 38.95 16.54 10.35
CA LEU A 638 37.51 16.75 10.29
C LEU A 638 36.87 15.89 9.19
N ASP A 639 37.45 15.86 8.00
CA ASP A 639 36.95 15.02 6.90
C ASP A 639 36.98 13.53 7.26
N LEU A 640 38.03 13.07 7.94
CA LEU A 640 38.14 11.68 8.40
C LEU A 640 37.08 11.34 9.47
N THR A 641 36.78 12.28 10.37
CA THR A 641 35.75 12.07 11.42
C THR A 641 34.33 12.16 10.88
N VAL A 642 34.07 13.02 9.90
CA VAL A 642 32.79 13.08 9.17
C VAL A 642 32.56 11.77 8.42
N THR A 643 33.56 11.28 7.67
CA THR A 643 33.48 10.00 6.94
C THR A 643 33.20 8.83 7.90
N LYS A 644 33.83 8.84 9.09
CA LYS A 644 33.58 7.82 10.11
C LYS A 644 32.16 7.92 10.69
N ALA A 645 31.67 9.13 10.97
CA ALA A 645 30.33 9.36 11.46
C ALA A 645 29.25 8.94 10.44
N GLU A 646 29.47 9.22 9.15
CA GLU A 646 28.60 8.78 8.06
C GLU A 646 28.56 7.25 7.94
N SER A 647 29.71 6.59 8.07
CA SER A 647 29.78 5.11 8.06
C SER A 647 29.07 4.48 9.25
N GLU A 648 29.16 5.08 10.44
CA GLU A 648 28.51 4.60 11.65
C GLU A 648 26.99 4.86 11.61
N GLN A 649 26.56 5.99 11.04
CA GLN A 649 25.15 6.30 10.83
C GLN A 649 24.51 5.34 9.83
N LEU A 650 25.21 4.98 8.75
CA LEU A 650 24.76 3.96 7.80
C LEU A 650 24.65 2.58 8.46
N ALA A 651 25.62 2.19 9.29
CA ALA A 651 25.58 0.93 10.03
C ALA A 651 24.40 0.86 11.01
N ARG A 652 24.10 1.97 11.72
CA ARG A 652 22.94 2.06 12.62
C ARG A 652 21.61 1.99 11.87
N ALA A 653 21.49 2.68 10.73
CA ALA A 653 20.29 2.64 9.89
C ALA A 653 20.00 1.21 9.38
N LEU A 654 21.03 0.49 8.91
CA LEU A 654 20.90 -0.91 8.50
C LEU A 654 20.50 -1.83 9.66
N GLN A 655 21.00 -1.58 10.87
CA GLN A 655 20.67 -2.37 12.05
C GLN A 655 19.25 -2.09 12.56
N GLU A 656 18.78 -0.84 12.46
CA GLU A 656 17.39 -0.45 12.77
C GLU A 656 16.40 -1.04 11.77
N GLU A 657 16.73 -1.06 10.48
CA GLU A 657 15.92 -1.69 9.42
C GLU A 657 15.79 -3.21 9.67
N GLN A 658 16.89 -3.90 9.97
CA GLN A 658 16.86 -5.32 10.33
C GLN A 658 16.04 -5.60 11.61
N TYR A 659 16.13 -4.73 12.62
CA TYR A 659 15.35 -4.88 13.85
C TYR A 659 13.85 -4.64 13.63
N PHE A 660 13.50 -3.68 12.77
CA PHE A 660 12.13 -3.40 12.36
C PHE A 660 11.52 -4.57 11.59
N GLU A 661 12.27 -5.17 10.66
CA GLU A 661 11.88 -6.39 9.94
C GLU A 661 11.63 -7.55 10.91
N LEU A 662 12.54 -7.77 11.88
CA LEU A 662 12.37 -8.81 12.90
C LEU A 662 11.13 -8.60 13.78
N ILE A 663 10.83 -7.36 14.16
CA ILE A 663 9.61 -7.03 14.94
C ILE A 663 8.35 -7.27 14.12
N GLN A 664 8.35 -6.86 12.85
CA GLN A 664 7.25 -7.14 11.91
C GLN A 664 7.01 -8.64 11.77
N GLU A 665 8.08 -9.43 11.64
CA GLU A 665 8.01 -10.87 11.50
C GLU A 665 7.51 -11.55 12.79
N ASN A 666 7.97 -11.11 13.96
CA ASN A 666 7.51 -11.61 15.26
C ASN A 666 6.02 -11.27 15.52
N LYS A 667 5.59 -10.06 15.14
CA LYS A 667 4.17 -9.65 15.24
C LYS A 667 3.28 -10.48 14.31
N LYS A 668 3.75 -10.79 13.10
CA LYS A 668 3.06 -11.69 12.16
C LYS A 668 3.04 -13.13 12.65
N ALA A 669 4.13 -13.63 13.23
CA ALA A 669 4.20 -14.97 13.84
C ALA A 669 3.23 -15.09 15.03
N THR A 670 3.19 -14.09 15.92
CA THR A 670 2.27 -14.07 17.06
C THR A 670 0.81 -14.00 16.61
N GLY A 671 0.51 -13.23 15.55
CA GLY A 671 -0.81 -13.20 14.92
C GLY A 671 -1.24 -14.54 14.33
N ARG A 672 -0.31 -15.24 13.65
CA ARG A 672 -0.54 -16.60 13.12
C ARG A 672 -0.83 -17.60 14.24
N HIS A 673 -0.02 -17.62 15.30
CA HIS A 673 -0.26 -18.52 16.43
C HIS A 673 -1.58 -18.23 17.15
N LYS A 674 -1.98 -16.96 17.28
CA LYS A 674 -3.26 -16.61 17.87
C LYS A 674 -4.44 -17.10 17.03
N GLN A 675 -4.38 -16.92 15.71
CA GLN A 675 -5.41 -17.42 14.79
C GLN A 675 -5.46 -18.95 14.79
N GLU A 676 -4.31 -19.61 14.82
CA GLU A 676 -4.22 -21.08 14.86
C GLU A 676 -4.81 -21.66 16.16
N ILE A 677 -4.67 -20.95 17.29
CA ILE A 677 -5.32 -21.31 18.55
C ILE A 677 -6.84 -21.14 18.44
N GLU A 678 -7.33 -20.02 17.90
CA GLU A 678 -8.77 -19.79 17.70
C GLU A 678 -9.40 -20.83 16.77
N ASP A 679 -8.71 -21.21 15.69
CA ASP A 679 -9.18 -22.23 14.74
C ASP A 679 -9.18 -23.64 15.36
N LYS A 680 -8.20 -23.94 16.21
CA LYS A 680 -8.15 -25.20 16.99
C LYS A 680 -9.26 -25.24 18.04
N GLU A 681 -9.52 -24.15 18.76
CA GLU A 681 -10.64 -24.05 19.71
C GLU A 681 -12.00 -24.22 19.02
N ALA A 682 -12.18 -23.60 17.84
CA ALA A 682 -13.40 -23.77 17.04
C ALA A 682 -13.59 -25.21 16.54
N THR A 683 -12.50 -25.90 16.20
CA THR A 683 -12.53 -27.30 15.77
C THR A 683 -12.86 -28.24 16.92
N ILE A 684 -12.29 -28.00 18.10
CA ILE A 684 -12.62 -28.74 19.31
C ILE A 684 -14.11 -28.59 19.64
N ALA A 685 -14.67 -27.37 19.58
CA ALA A 685 -16.09 -27.14 19.81
C ALA A 685 -17.00 -27.92 18.84
N ARG A 686 -16.65 -27.96 17.54
CA ARG A 686 -17.38 -28.76 16.54
C ARG A 686 -17.30 -30.27 16.82
N LEU A 687 -16.13 -30.75 17.21
CA LEU A 687 -15.95 -32.16 17.56
C LEU A 687 -16.71 -32.53 18.84
N GLU A 688 -16.79 -31.64 19.82
CA GLU A 688 -17.61 -31.84 21.02
C GLU A 688 -19.11 -31.89 20.72
N GLU A 689 -19.61 -31.03 19.83
CA GLU A 689 -20.98 -31.05 19.33
C GLU A 689 -21.31 -32.36 18.58
N SER A 690 -20.37 -32.81 17.72
CA SER A 690 -20.48 -34.07 17.00
C SER A 690 -20.45 -35.29 17.95
N ASN A 691 -19.64 -35.25 19.00
CA ASN A 691 -19.60 -36.32 20.00
C ASN A 691 -20.90 -36.38 20.80
N LYS A 692 -21.49 -35.23 21.16
CA LYS A 692 -22.79 -35.18 21.84
C LYS A 692 -23.91 -35.76 20.98
N THR A 693 -23.94 -35.45 19.69
CA THR A 693 -24.94 -35.99 18.75
C THR A 693 -24.77 -37.50 18.56
N LEU A 694 -23.54 -37.97 18.32
CA LEU A 694 -23.25 -39.41 18.22
C LEU A 694 -23.63 -40.18 19.49
N THR A 695 -23.37 -39.61 20.67
CA THR A 695 -23.75 -40.24 21.95
C THR A 695 -25.27 -40.38 22.05
N LYS A 696 -26.02 -39.37 21.60
CA LYS A 696 -27.49 -39.37 21.57
C LYS A 696 -28.05 -40.38 20.58
N ASP A 697 -27.39 -40.53 19.42
CA ASP A 697 -27.76 -41.52 18.41
C ASP A 697 -27.50 -42.95 18.91
N VAL A 698 -26.40 -43.18 19.63
CA VAL A 698 -26.11 -44.46 20.29
C VAL A 698 -27.17 -44.80 21.35
N GLU A 699 -27.61 -43.82 22.15
CA GLU A 699 -28.71 -44.01 23.10
C GLU A 699 -30.04 -44.36 22.41
N ASN A 700 -30.35 -43.69 21.29
CA ASN A 700 -31.55 -43.95 20.52
C ASN A 700 -31.53 -45.36 19.88
N LEU A 701 -30.41 -45.73 19.26
CA LEU A 701 -30.22 -47.07 18.70
C LEU A 701 -30.26 -48.17 19.77
N SER A 702 -29.77 -47.88 20.97
CA SER A 702 -29.87 -48.79 22.12
C SER A 702 -31.33 -49.01 22.53
N LYS A 703 -32.15 -47.94 22.57
CA LYS A 703 -33.59 -48.05 22.81
C LYS A 703 -34.32 -48.83 21.72
N GLU A 704 -34.07 -48.54 20.45
CA GLU A 704 -34.67 -49.28 19.33
C GLU A 704 -34.31 -50.76 19.36
N LYS A 705 -33.05 -51.09 19.70
CA LYS A 705 -32.60 -52.47 19.88
C LYS A 705 -33.34 -53.16 21.04
N ALA A 706 -33.56 -52.47 22.16
CA ALA A 706 -34.32 -53.01 23.28
C ALA A 706 -35.79 -53.26 22.91
N GLU A 707 -36.43 -52.34 22.17
CA GLU A 707 -37.80 -52.49 21.68
C GLU A 707 -37.94 -53.64 20.66
N LEU A 708 -36.97 -53.80 19.76
CA LEU A 708 -36.92 -54.91 18.80
C LEU A 708 -36.74 -56.25 19.50
N ASN A 709 -35.87 -56.32 20.51
CA ASN A 709 -35.69 -57.53 21.32
C ASN A 709 -36.97 -57.92 22.07
N GLU A 710 -37.69 -56.94 22.63
CA GLU A 710 -38.96 -57.22 23.32
C GLU A 710 -40.05 -57.69 22.35
N LYS A 711 -40.13 -57.08 21.15
CA LYS A 711 -41.04 -57.57 20.09
C LYS A 711 -40.70 -58.99 19.66
N LEU A 712 -39.42 -59.33 19.53
CA LEU A 712 -38.97 -60.68 19.20
C LEU A 712 -39.37 -61.67 20.30
N ARG A 713 -39.15 -61.32 21.58
CA ARG A 713 -39.54 -62.14 22.74
C ARG A 713 -41.05 -62.40 22.78
N VAL A 714 -41.86 -61.36 22.57
CA VAL A 714 -43.33 -61.49 22.53
C VAL A 714 -43.78 -62.37 21.36
N GLN A 715 -43.12 -62.28 20.20
CA GLN A 715 -43.40 -63.12 19.03
C GLN A 715 -43.01 -64.60 19.29
N GLU A 716 -41.88 -64.85 19.94
CA GLU A 716 -41.43 -66.19 20.34
C GLU A 716 -42.39 -66.83 21.37
N GLU A 717 -42.79 -66.07 22.40
CA GLU A 717 -43.79 -66.51 23.39
C GLU A 717 -45.16 -66.80 22.73
N GLY A 718 -45.57 -65.97 21.76
CA GLY A 718 -46.79 -66.20 20.97
C GLY A 718 -46.72 -67.47 20.12
N SER A 719 -45.57 -67.73 19.48
CA SER A 719 -45.34 -68.95 18.68
C SER A 719 -45.31 -70.21 19.54
N LEU A 720 -44.73 -70.14 20.75
CA LEU A 720 -44.74 -71.23 21.73
C LEU A 720 -46.16 -71.55 22.20
N LYS A 721 -46.96 -70.53 22.54
CA LYS A 721 -48.38 -70.72 22.90
C LYS A 721 -49.18 -71.33 21.77
N GLN A 722 -49.01 -70.87 20.53
CA GLN A 722 -49.68 -71.47 19.37
C GLN A 722 -49.26 -72.92 19.13
N LYS A 723 -47.97 -73.26 19.33
CA LYS A 723 -47.50 -74.65 19.27
C LYS A 723 -48.08 -75.49 20.39
N GLU A 724 -48.18 -74.96 21.60
CA GLU A 724 -48.77 -75.65 22.75
C GLU A 724 -50.28 -75.87 22.57
N GLU A 725 -51.00 -74.86 22.08
CA GLU A 725 -52.41 -74.98 21.69
C GLU A 725 -52.62 -75.99 20.56
N ALA A 726 -51.75 -76.00 19.54
CA ALA A 726 -51.79 -76.98 18.47
C ALA A 726 -51.49 -78.41 18.99
N ILE A 727 -50.50 -78.57 19.87
CA ILE A 727 -50.18 -79.85 20.52
C ILE A 727 -51.35 -80.31 21.39
N ASN A 728 -51.97 -79.41 22.16
CA ASN A 728 -53.12 -79.72 23.00
C ASN A 728 -54.36 -80.04 22.16
N ALA A 729 -54.59 -79.35 21.04
CA ALA A 729 -55.65 -79.67 20.09
C ALA A 729 -55.41 -81.05 19.43
N ILE A 730 -54.16 -81.34 19.05
CA ILE A 730 -53.75 -82.66 18.53
C ILE A 730 -53.94 -83.73 19.61
N LYS A 731 -53.56 -83.47 20.86
CA LYS A 731 -53.71 -84.39 21.99
C LYS A 731 -55.18 -84.64 22.31
N ALA A 732 -56.01 -83.61 22.37
CA ALA A 732 -57.46 -83.72 22.54
C ALA A 732 -58.09 -84.48 21.37
N ASN A 733 -57.62 -84.27 20.15
CA ASN A 733 -58.08 -85.01 18.99
C ASN A 733 -57.63 -86.48 19.04
N TYR A 734 -56.42 -86.78 19.51
CA TYR A 734 -55.96 -88.15 19.74
C TYR A 734 -56.70 -88.82 20.90
N GLU A 735 -56.99 -88.12 22.00
CA GLU A 735 -57.82 -88.63 23.10
C GLU A 735 -59.25 -88.90 22.64
N LYS A 736 -59.82 -88.01 21.83
CA LYS A 736 -61.11 -88.21 21.18
C LYS A 736 -61.06 -89.39 20.21
N THR A 737 -59.99 -89.50 19.42
CA THR A 737 -59.76 -90.61 18.49
C THR A 737 -59.58 -91.92 19.25
N LEU A 738 -58.91 -91.91 20.39
CA LEU A 738 -58.64 -93.07 21.25
C LEU A 738 -59.88 -93.48 22.04
N SER A 739 -60.72 -92.52 22.44
CA SER A 739 -62.06 -92.73 22.97
C SER A 739 -62.97 -93.32 21.90
N THR A 740 -62.99 -92.75 20.69
CA THR A 740 -63.71 -93.34 19.57
C THR A 740 -63.14 -94.70 19.18
N GLU A 741 -61.83 -94.96 19.26
CA GLU A 741 -61.20 -96.27 19.02
C GLU A 741 -61.59 -97.27 20.10
N ARG A 742 -61.67 -96.87 21.37
CA ARG A 742 -62.22 -97.71 22.44
C ARG A 742 -63.69 -98.01 22.18
N THR A 743 -64.48 -97.00 21.83
CA THR A 743 -65.90 -97.14 21.51
C THR A 743 -66.10 -97.97 20.25
N LEU A 744 -65.24 -97.82 19.25
CA LEU A 744 -65.18 -98.56 17.99
C LEU A 744 -64.57 -99.94 18.16
N LYS A 745 -63.75 -100.22 19.19
CA LYS A 745 -63.32 -101.56 19.56
C LYS A 745 -64.40 -102.29 20.34
N THR A 746 -65.10 -101.60 21.24
CA THR A 746 -66.32 -102.13 21.88
C THR A 746 -67.43 -102.35 20.84
N GLN A 747 -67.61 -101.42 19.90
CA GLN A 747 -68.51 -101.59 18.77
C GLN A 747 -67.96 -102.59 17.76
N ALA A 748 -66.66 -102.70 17.50
CA ALA A 748 -66.10 -103.71 16.59
C ALA A 748 -66.15 -105.11 17.20
N VAL A 749 -66.06 -105.27 18.52
CA VAL A 749 -66.42 -106.51 19.20
C VAL A 749 -67.92 -106.82 19.00
N ASN A 750 -68.78 -105.79 18.99
CA ASN A 750 -70.22 -105.92 18.75
C ASN A 750 -70.63 -105.92 17.25
N LYS A 751 -69.73 -105.60 16.32
CA LYS A 751 -70.01 -105.32 14.88
C LYS A 751 -69.13 -106.16 13.94
N LEU A 752 -68.06 -106.79 14.43
CA LEU A 752 -67.53 -108.07 13.92
C LEU A 752 -68.58 -109.18 14.03
N ALA A 753 -69.57 -109.01 14.91
CA ALA A 753 -70.77 -109.84 14.98
C ALA A 753 -71.83 -109.48 13.92
N GLU A 754 -71.74 -108.32 13.24
CA GLU A 754 -72.88 -107.79 12.46
C GLU A 754 -72.54 -107.48 10.99
N ILE A 755 -71.30 -107.17 10.62
CA ILE A 755 -70.97 -106.68 9.27
C ILE A 755 -69.50 -107.02 8.97
N MET A 756 -69.06 -108.08 8.30
CA MET A 756 -69.64 -109.01 7.30
C MET A 756 -70.32 -108.39 6.06
N ASN A 757 -70.55 -107.08 5.97
CA ASN A 757 -71.18 -106.48 4.80
C ASN A 757 -70.67 -105.06 4.43
N ARG A 758 -69.61 -105.02 3.60
CA ARG A 758 -69.42 -104.20 2.36
C ARG A 758 -69.27 -102.65 2.40
N LYS A 759 -68.04 -102.21 2.05
CA LYS A 759 -67.53 -101.30 0.95
C LYS A 759 -68.06 -99.85 0.67
N ASP A 760 -67.15 -98.88 0.86
CA ASP A 760 -66.50 -97.87 -0.05
C ASP A 760 -67.22 -96.78 -0.94
N MET A 761 -66.79 -95.50 -0.71
CA MET A 761 -66.19 -94.45 -1.63
C MET A 761 -66.96 -93.28 -2.37
N LYS A 762 -66.40 -92.03 -2.20
CA LYS A 762 -66.07 -90.88 -3.13
C LYS A 762 -67.00 -89.65 -3.52
N LEU A 763 -66.41 -88.43 -3.38
CA LEU A 763 -66.30 -87.15 -4.21
C LEU A 763 -67.48 -86.41 -4.91
N ASP A 764 -67.56 -85.05 -4.84
CA ASP A 764 -67.26 -84.01 -5.91
C ASP A 764 -68.00 -82.60 -5.88
N GLN A 765 -67.29 -81.54 -6.37
CA GLN A 765 -67.63 -80.34 -7.23
C GLN A 765 -68.49 -79.04 -6.93
N LYS A 766 -68.04 -77.96 -7.65
CA LYS A 766 -68.33 -76.48 -7.85
C LYS A 766 -69.74 -75.98 -8.31
N LYS A 767 -70.03 -74.63 -8.18
CA LYS A 767 -70.56 -73.71 -9.27
C LYS A 767 -70.72 -72.17 -8.94
N LYS A 768 -70.90 -71.34 -10.00
CA LYS A 768 -70.87 -69.85 -10.21
C LYS A 768 -72.26 -69.11 -10.24
N GLY A 769 -72.28 -67.75 -10.16
CA GLY A 769 -73.47 -66.84 -10.19
C GLY A 769 -73.50 -65.71 -11.28
N SER A 770 -74.56 -64.85 -11.26
CA SER A 770 -75.14 -64.07 -12.40
C SER A 770 -75.49 -62.56 -12.15
N THR A 771 -75.34 -61.73 -13.20
CA THR A 771 -75.94 -60.45 -13.67
C THR A 771 -76.63 -59.37 -12.79
N ALA A 772 -76.64 -59.43 -11.45
CA ALA A 772 -77.06 -58.28 -10.62
C ALA A 772 -75.97 -57.19 -10.45
N ASP A 773 -74.73 -57.51 -10.80
CA ASP A 773 -73.54 -56.69 -10.54
C ASP A 773 -73.39 -55.45 -11.43
N LEU A 774 -74.06 -55.37 -12.58
CA LEU A 774 -73.73 -54.35 -13.58
C LEU A 774 -74.17 -52.93 -13.20
N ARG A 775 -75.31 -52.78 -12.51
CA ARG A 775 -75.84 -51.46 -12.10
C ARG A 775 -75.16 -50.90 -10.84
N LYS A 776 -74.59 -51.79 -10.00
CA LYS A 776 -73.73 -51.40 -8.88
C LYS A 776 -72.39 -50.83 -9.38
N LYS A 777 -71.86 -51.43 -10.45
CA LYS A 777 -70.58 -51.02 -11.07
C LYS A 777 -70.57 -49.61 -11.66
N GLU A 778 -71.68 -49.06 -12.13
CA GLU A 778 -71.71 -47.69 -12.68
C GLU A 778 -71.65 -46.59 -11.61
N LYS A 779 -72.28 -46.80 -10.45
CA LYS A 779 -72.19 -45.88 -9.30
C LYS A 779 -70.81 -45.94 -8.66
N ASP A 780 -70.25 -47.14 -8.59
CA ASP A 780 -68.86 -47.35 -8.18
C ASP A 780 -67.88 -46.68 -9.16
N ASN A 781 -68.16 -46.67 -10.47
CA ASN A 781 -67.29 -46.07 -11.48
C ASN A 781 -67.11 -44.54 -11.29
N ARG A 782 -68.18 -43.80 -10.99
CA ARG A 782 -68.09 -42.35 -10.72
C ARG A 782 -67.35 -42.04 -9.41
N LYS A 783 -67.52 -42.88 -8.40
CA LYS A 783 -66.78 -42.77 -7.12
C LYS A 783 -65.29 -43.06 -7.34
N LEU A 784 -64.97 -44.12 -8.09
CA LEU A 784 -63.62 -44.46 -8.50
C LEU A 784 -62.97 -43.35 -9.34
N GLN A 785 -63.73 -42.58 -10.11
CA GLN A 785 -63.18 -41.48 -10.91
C GLN A 785 -62.80 -40.24 -10.08
N LEU A 786 -63.54 -39.97 -9.00
CA LEU A 786 -63.20 -38.93 -8.04
C LEU A 786 -62.00 -39.34 -7.17
N GLU A 787 -61.99 -40.60 -6.73
CA GLU A 787 -60.85 -41.21 -6.02
C GLU A 787 -59.60 -41.21 -6.90
N LEU A 788 -59.71 -41.54 -8.20
CA LEU A 788 -58.61 -41.49 -9.15
C LEU A 788 -58.01 -40.09 -9.31
N ASN A 789 -58.83 -39.03 -9.29
CA ASN A 789 -58.34 -37.66 -9.38
C ASN A 789 -57.66 -37.19 -8.09
N GLN A 790 -58.19 -37.57 -6.92
CA GLN A 790 -57.49 -37.33 -5.65
C GLN A 790 -56.17 -38.11 -5.58
N GLU A 791 -56.14 -39.33 -6.10
CA GLU A 791 -54.92 -40.14 -6.14
C GLU A 791 -53.89 -39.58 -7.13
N LYS A 792 -54.33 -38.99 -8.25
CA LYS A 792 -53.46 -38.23 -9.17
C LYS A 792 -52.84 -37.00 -8.52
N GLU A 793 -53.59 -36.23 -7.72
CA GLU A 793 -53.02 -35.10 -6.98
C GLU A 793 -52.03 -35.53 -5.92
N LYS A 794 -52.30 -36.63 -5.20
CA LYS A 794 -51.34 -37.23 -4.26
C LYS A 794 -50.08 -37.72 -5.00
N PHE A 795 -50.25 -38.35 -6.16
CA PHE A 795 -49.13 -38.79 -6.99
C PHE A 795 -48.31 -37.60 -7.48
N ASN A 796 -48.93 -36.51 -7.91
CA ASN A 796 -48.21 -35.30 -8.32
C ASN A 796 -47.44 -34.66 -7.16
N ARG A 797 -48.00 -34.63 -5.95
CA ARG A 797 -47.27 -34.18 -4.75
C ARG A 797 -46.10 -35.11 -4.42
N LEU A 798 -46.27 -36.41 -4.59
CA LEU A 798 -45.21 -37.40 -4.37
C LEU A 798 -44.11 -37.27 -5.43
N VAL A 799 -44.45 -37.03 -6.69
CA VAL A 799 -43.49 -36.76 -7.78
C VAL A 799 -42.70 -35.49 -7.51
N VAL A 800 -43.34 -34.41 -7.04
CA VAL A 800 -42.63 -33.17 -6.67
C VAL A 800 -41.72 -33.39 -5.46
N LYS A 801 -42.16 -34.18 -4.48
CA LYS A 801 -41.34 -34.54 -3.32
C LYS A 801 -40.11 -35.37 -3.75
N HIS A 802 -40.31 -36.39 -4.57
CA HIS A 802 -39.21 -37.21 -5.09
C HIS A 802 -38.29 -36.43 -6.02
N GLN A 803 -38.81 -35.47 -6.79
CA GLN A 803 -37.98 -34.58 -7.61
C GLN A 803 -37.08 -33.72 -6.72
N LYS A 804 -37.62 -33.18 -5.62
CA LYS A 804 -36.84 -32.41 -4.64
C LYS A 804 -35.79 -33.28 -3.93
N GLU A 805 -36.14 -34.50 -3.54
CA GLU A 805 -35.19 -35.48 -2.98
C GLU A 805 -34.09 -35.83 -3.98
N LEU A 806 -34.40 -35.88 -5.28
CA LEU A 806 -33.43 -36.11 -6.36
C LEU A 806 -32.47 -34.93 -6.51
N ASP A 807 -32.98 -33.69 -6.42
CA ASP A 807 -32.16 -32.48 -6.48
C ASP A 807 -31.26 -32.35 -5.24
N GLU A 808 -31.76 -32.70 -4.04
CA GLU A 808 -30.98 -32.75 -2.80
C GLU A 808 -29.89 -33.84 -2.86
N MET A 809 -30.19 -35.02 -3.42
CA MET A 809 -29.19 -36.07 -3.65
C MET A 809 -28.13 -35.67 -4.69
N LEU A 810 -28.51 -34.92 -5.74
CA LEU A 810 -27.54 -34.40 -6.71
C LEU A 810 -26.61 -33.35 -6.10
N ALA A 811 -27.11 -32.51 -5.18
CA ALA A 811 -26.28 -31.57 -4.43
C ALA A 811 -25.31 -32.30 -3.48
N GLN A 812 -25.78 -33.32 -2.76
CA GLN A 812 -24.91 -34.15 -1.92
C GLN A 812 -23.85 -34.90 -2.73
N LEU A 813 -24.20 -35.39 -3.93
CA LEU A 813 -23.24 -36.04 -4.82
C LEU A 813 -22.15 -35.07 -5.29
N ALA A 814 -22.49 -33.79 -5.50
CA ALA A 814 -21.51 -32.76 -5.84
C ALA A 814 -20.59 -32.44 -4.65
N GLU A 815 -21.14 -32.30 -3.44
CA GLU A 815 -20.35 -32.10 -2.22
C GLU A 815 -19.39 -33.29 -1.98
N GLU A 816 -19.87 -34.52 -2.10
CA GLU A 816 -19.05 -35.73 -2.01
C GLU A 816 -17.96 -35.80 -3.10
N PHE A 817 -18.26 -35.33 -4.31
CA PHE A 817 -17.27 -35.24 -5.38
C PHE A 817 -16.16 -34.24 -5.04
N THR A 818 -16.51 -33.07 -4.49
CA THR A 818 -15.51 -32.08 -4.04
C THR A 818 -14.64 -32.62 -2.89
N TYR A 819 -15.27 -33.29 -1.92
CA TYR A 819 -14.57 -33.90 -0.79
C TYR A 819 -13.63 -35.03 -1.23
N ARG A 820 -14.08 -35.87 -2.17
CA ARG A 820 -13.26 -36.93 -2.76
C ARG A 820 -12.04 -36.37 -3.51
N ASN A 821 -12.19 -35.27 -4.25
CA ASN A 821 -11.07 -34.63 -4.93
C ASN A 821 -10.04 -34.06 -3.94
N GLU A 822 -10.49 -33.43 -2.85
CA GLU A 822 -9.59 -32.93 -1.81
C GLU A 822 -8.84 -34.07 -1.11
N LEU A 823 -9.53 -35.17 -0.77
CA LEU A 823 -8.89 -36.37 -0.22
C LEU A 823 -7.90 -36.99 -1.20
N GLN A 824 -8.21 -37.03 -2.49
CA GLN A 824 -7.28 -37.54 -3.52
C GLN A 824 -6.01 -36.68 -3.60
N MET A 825 -6.13 -35.35 -3.53
CA MET A 825 -5.00 -34.44 -3.53
C MET A 825 -4.12 -34.60 -2.27
N GLN A 826 -4.73 -34.84 -1.11
CA GLN A 826 -4.00 -35.15 0.13
C GLN A 826 -3.29 -36.51 0.03
N LEU A 827 -3.95 -37.53 -0.52
CA LEU A 827 -3.35 -38.85 -0.75
C LEU A 827 -2.14 -38.75 -1.69
N ASP A 828 -2.24 -38.02 -2.79
CA ASP A 828 -1.13 -37.81 -3.74
C ASP A 828 0.06 -37.09 -3.07
N SER A 829 -0.21 -36.12 -2.17
CA SER A 829 0.83 -35.46 -1.37
C SER A 829 1.51 -36.44 -0.40
N LYS A 830 0.72 -37.24 0.33
CA LYS A 830 1.25 -38.24 1.27
C LYS A 830 2.00 -39.37 0.55
N GLU A 831 1.57 -39.75 -0.65
CA GLU A 831 2.29 -40.73 -1.49
C GLU A 831 3.67 -40.19 -1.90
N SER A 832 3.76 -38.90 -2.26
CA SER A 832 5.05 -38.26 -2.53
C SER A 832 5.98 -38.23 -1.31
N ASP A 833 5.43 -38.06 -0.11
CA ASP A 833 6.24 -38.06 1.13
C ASP A 833 6.69 -39.49 1.49
N ILE A 834 5.83 -40.48 1.27
CA ILE A 834 6.19 -41.91 1.41
C ILE A 834 7.31 -42.27 0.43
N GLU A 835 7.26 -41.79 -0.82
CA GLU A 835 8.35 -41.98 -1.78
C GLU A 835 9.67 -41.37 -1.27
N GLN A 836 9.64 -40.17 -0.68
CA GLN A 836 10.81 -39.53 -0.08
C GLN A 836 11.38 -40.37 1.08
N PHE A 837 10.52 -40.87 1.97
CA PHE A 837 10.98 -41.72 3.07
C PHE A 837 11.58 -43.04 2.55
N ARG A 838 11.03 -43.62 1.49
CA ARG A 838 11.59 -44.80 0.82
C ARG A 838 12.94 -44.52 0.17
N GLU A 839 13.11 -43.37 -0.49
CA GLU A 839 14.41 -42.96 -1.06
C GLU A 839 15.48 -42.75 0.01
N ARG A 840 15.13 -42.08 1.12
CA ARG A 840 16.03 -41.89 2.27
C ARG A 840 16.40 -43.22 2.94
N LEU A 841 15.44 -44.14 3.06
CA LEU A 841 15.70 -45.49 3.56
C LEU A 841 16.63 -46.27 2.63
N ASN A 842 16.44 -46.18 1.31
CA ASN A 842 17.32 -46.81 0.33
C ASN A 842 18.74 -46.22 0.34
N ASP A 843 18.91 -44.89 0.50
CA ASP A 843 20.23 -44.26 0.65
C ASP A 843 20.94 -44.74 1.93
N LEU A 844 20.19 -44.82 3.04
CA LEU A 844 20.71 -45.38 4.29
C LEU A 844 21.07 -46.86 4.16
N GLN A 845 20.27 -47.66 3.43
CA GLN A 845 20.57 -49.06 3.15
C GLN A 845 21.80 -49.23 2.25
N GLN A 846 21.97 -48.43 1.19
CA GLN A 846 23.17 -48.45 0.36
C GLN A 846 24.43 -48.03 1.13
N ARG A 847 24.32 -47.07 2.06
CA ARG A 847 25.44 -46.70 2.94
C ARG A 847 25.82 -47.81 3.93
N MET A 848 24.86 -48.61 4.38
CA MET A 848 25.14 -49.78 5.23
C MET A 848 25.68 -50.98 4.43
N GLU A 849 25.23 -51.19 3.20
CA GLU A 849 25.71 -52.30 2.35
C GLU A 849 27.12 -52.05 1.78
N ASN A 850 27.55 -50.78 1.69
CA ASN A 850 28.89 -50.40 1.27
C ASN A 850 29.93 -50.38 2.41
N SER A 851 29.57 -50.77 3.64
CA SER A 851 30.50 -50.83 4.77
C SER A 851 31.20 -52.18 4.91
N SER A 852 31.68 -52.77 3.82
CA SER A 852 32.67 -53.84 3.90
C SER A 852 33.76 -53.74 2.82
N VAL A 853 34.98 -53.65 3.33
CA VAL A 853 36.31 -53.92 2.74
C VAL A 853 36.98 -52.87 1.82
N THR A 854 38.20 -52.50 2.26
CA THR A 854 39.42 -52.02 1.54
C THR A 854 39.64 -50.52 1.25
N SER A 855 40.43 -49.90 2.15
CA SER A 855 41.69 -49.16 1.94
C SER A 855 41.87 -48.15 0.77
N LEU A 856 42.15 -46.90 1.17
CA LEU A 856 43.04 -45.89 0.55
C LEU A 856 42.87 -45.57 -0.95
N GLN A 857 42.32 -44.40 -1.27
CA GLN A 857 43.01 -43.35 -2.05
C GLN A 857 42.19 -42.05 -2.06
N THR A 858 42.89 -40.94 -1.81
CA THR A 858 42.46 -39.58 -2.11
C THR A 858 42.45 -39.38 -3.61
N ASP A 859 41.30 -39.01 -4.19
CA ASP A 859 41.29 -38.21 -5.41
C ASP A 859 40.00 -37.39 -5.50
N GLU A 860 40.20 -36.09 -5.69
CA GLU A 860 39.14 -35.16 -6.07
C GLU A 860 38.85 -35.34 -7.55
N THR A 861 37.60 -35.67 -7.89
CA THR A 861 36.90 -35.16 -9.10
C THR A 861 35.49 -35.75 -9.20
N ASP A 862 34.53 -34.83 -9.35
CA ASP A 862 33.31 -34.93 -10.16
C ASP A 862 32.18 -35.95 -9.83
N SER A 863 31.09 -35.34 -9.35
CA SER A 863 29.71 -35.52 -9.83
C SER A 863 29.10 -36.92 -9.80
N ASN A 864 28.48 -37.27 -8.68
CA ASN A 864 27.19 -37.98 -8.65
C ASN A 864 26.61 -37.94 -7.23
N THR A 865 26.02 -36.81 -6.85
CA THR A 865 25.01 -36.80 -5.78
C THR A 865 23.71 -37.39 -6.36
N PRO A 866 23.08 -38.39 -5.72
CA PRO A 866 21.80 -38.92 -6.20
C PRO A 866 20.76 -37.79 -6.25
N GLU A 867 20.05 -37.65 -7.37
CA GLU A 867 19.06 -36.59 -7.64
C GLU A 867 18.16 -36.32 -6.43
N SER A 868 18.47 -35.26 -5.69
CA SER A 868 17.59 -34.74 -4.65
C SER A 868 16.33 -34.17 -5.30
N ARG A 869 15.16 -34.57 -4.77
CA ARG A 869 13.81 -34.07 -5.07
C ARG A 869 13.86 -32.61 -5.55
N LEU A 870 13.47 -32.35 -6.79
CA LEU A 870 13.43 -30.99 -7.33
C LEU A 870 12.26 -30.25 -6.69
N GLU A 871 12.59 -29.30 -5.82
CA GLU A 871 11.66 -28.41 -5.16
C GLU A 871 12.18 -26.98 -5.13
N GLY A 872 11.26 -26.01 -5.08
CA GLY A 872 11.60 -24.60 -5.00
C GLY A 872 10.45 -23.68 -5.39
N TRP A 873 10.73 -22.38 -5.29
CA TRP A 873 9.76 -21.34 -5.61
C TRP A 873 9.66 -21.12 -7.13
N LEU A 874 8.44 -21.19 -7.65
CA LEU A 874 8.12 -20.80 -9.02
C LEU A 874 6.96 -19.81 -9.03
N SER A 875 6.95 -18.95 -10.03
CA SER A 875 5.95 -17.91 -10.18
C SER A 875 4.99 -18.27 -11.33
N ILE A 876 3.69 -18.30 -11.08
CA ILE A 876 2.63 -18.61 -12.05
C ILE A 876 1.80 -17.35 -12.35
N PRO A 877 1.39 -17.06 -13.59
CA PRO A 877 0.59 -15.87 -13.90
C PRO A 877 -0.75 -15.82 -13.13
N ASN A 878 -1.06 -14.68 -12.54
CA ASN A 878 -2.35 -14.43 -11.89
C ASN A 878 -3.46 -14.24 -12.95
N ARG A 879 -4.34 -15.24 -13.11
CA ARG A 879 -5.40 -15.23 -14.14
C ARG A 879 -6.56 -14.26 -13.85
N ALA A 880 -6.70 -13.75 -12.63
CA ALA A 880 -7.81 -12.89 -12.22
C ALA A 880 -7.63 -11.39 -12.59
N ASN A 881 -6.46 -10.96 -13.10
CA ASN A 881 -6.17 -9.53 -13.27
C ASN A 881 -5.29 -9.21 -14.49
N ILE A 882 -5.79 -9.45 -15.71
CA ILE A 882 -5.08 -9.22 -16.99
C ILE A 882 -4.64 -7.74 -17.18
N LYS A 883 -5.10 -6.81 -16.32
CA LYS A 883 -4.74 -5.38 -16.37
C LYS A 883 -3.67 -4.94 -15.35
N ARG A 884 -3.26 -5.77 -14.39
CA ARG A 884 -2.16 -5.45 -13.46
C ARG A 884 -1.25 -6.66 -13.29
N TYR A 885 -0.01 -6.50 -13.77
CA TYR A 885 1.15 -7.35 -13.53
C TYR A 885 1.06 -8.10 -12.20
N GLY A 886 1.00 -9.43 -12.27
CA GLY A 886 0.95 -10.26 -11.09
C GLY A 886 1.42 -11.65 -11.38
N TRP A 887 2.66 -11.95 -11.03
CA TRP A 887 3.12 -13.32 -10.84
C TRP A 887 2.69 -13.76 -9.44
N LYS A 888 2.02 -14.91 -9.32
CA LYS A 888 1.69 -15.56 -8.06
C LYS A 888 2.79 -16.54 -7.73
N LYS A 889 3.54 -16.26 -6.66
CA LYS A 889 4.57 -17.15 -6.15
C LYS A 889 3.92 -18.41 -5.56
N GLN A 890 4.41 -19.58 -5.94
CA GLN A 890 3.97 -20.89 -5.45
C GLN A 890 5.19 -21.77 -5.16
N TYR A 891 5.08 -22.59 -4.13
CA TYR A 891 6.11 -23.56 -3.80
C TYR A 891 5.82 -24.85 -4.57
N VAL A 892 6.77 -25.30 -5.40
CA VAL A 892 6.56 -26.42 -6.33
C VAL A 892 7.45 -27.58 -5.93
N VAL A 893 6.86 -28.78 -5.92
CA VAL A 893 7.54 -30.02 -5.56
C VAL A 893 7.30 -31.07 -6.64
N VAL A 894 8.38 -31.61 -7.19
CA VAL A 894 8.32 -32.62 -8.26
C VAL A 894 8.60 -34.00 -7.67
N SER A 895 7.60 -34.88 -7.74
CA SER A 895 7.76 -36.30 -7.40
C SER A 895 8.18 -37.11 -8.63
N ARG A 896 8.14 -38.45 -8.56
CA ARG A 896 8.43 -39.29 -9.71
C ARG A 896 7.31 -39.31 -10.75
N LYS A 897 6.07 -39.06 -10.33
CA LYS A 897 4.87 -39.17 -11.18
C LYS A 897 4.01 -37.89 -11.23
N LYS A 898 4.18 -36.97 -10.28
CA LYS A 898 3.33 -35.79 -10.12
C LYS A 898 4.15 -34.51 -9.89
N ILE A 899 3.59 -33.37 -10.26
CA ILE A 899 4.07 -32.04 -9.89
C ILE A 899 3.02 -31.42 -8.96
N LEU A 900 3.43 -31.07 -7.76
CA LEU A 900 2.58 -30.54 -6.70
C LEU A 900 2.85 -29.04 -6.53
N PHE A 901 1.80 -28.22 -6.55
CA PHE A 901 1.87 -26.77 -6.39
C PHE A 901 1.19 -26.34 -5.10
N TYR A 902 1.93 -25.69 -4.21
CA TYR A 902 1.44 -25.18 -2.93
C TYR A 902 1.40 -23.64 -2.96
N ASN A 903 0.42 -23.02 -2.27
CA ASN A 903 0.38 -21.55 -2.23
C ASN A 903 1.46 -20.99 -1.29
N ASP A 904 1.76 -21.72 -0.22
CA ASP A 904 2.82 -21.41 0.74
C ASP A 904 3.59 -22.69 1.12
N GLU A 905 4.77 -22.54 1.74
CA GLU A 905 5.56 -23.64 2.29
C GLU A 905 4.83 -24.31 3.48
N GLN A 906 3.96 -23.58 4.20
CA GLN A 906 3.10 -24.15 5.25
C GLN A 906 2.04 -25.13 4.70
N ASP A 907 1.51 -24.88 3.49
CA ASP A 907 0.54 -25.78 2.85
C ASP A 907 1.19 -27.14 2.50
N LYS A 908 2.51 -27.16 2.26
CA LYS A 908 3.28 -28.40 2.08
C LYS A 908 3.27 -29.23 3.36
N GLU A 909 3.51 -28.61 4.52
CA GLU A 909 3.47 -29.27 5.82
C GLU A 909 2.09 -29.83 6.15
N GLN A 910 1.04 -29.12 5.74
CA GLN A 910 -0.36 -29.54 5.90
C GLN A 910 -0.84 -30.51 4.80
N SER A 911 -0.01 -30.80 3.78
CA SER A 911 -0.32 -31.67 2.64
C SER A 911 -1.55 -31.22 1.83
N THR A 912 -1.70 -29.90 1.66
CA THR A 912 -2.82 -29.26 0.97
C THR A 912 -2.38 -28.60 -0.35
N PRO A 913 -2.05 -29.38 -1.41
CA PRO A 913 -1.67 -28.80 -2.68
C PRO A 913 -2.83 -28.00 -3.29
N SER A 914 -2.51 -26.89 -3.93
CA SER A 914 -3.45 -26.04 -4.68
C SER A 914 -3.77 -26.62 -6.06
N MET A 915 -2.79 -27.31 -6.66
CA MET A 915 -2.89 -27.93 -7.96
C MET A 915 -1.93 -29.12 -8.04
N VAL A 916 -2.37 -30.19 -8.72
CA VAL A 916 -1.55 -31.39 -8.97
C VAL A 916 -1.57 -31.66 -10.48
N LEU A 917 -0.38 -31.86 -11.06
CA LEU A 917 -0.20 -32.23 -12.47
C LEU A 917 0.46 -33.59 -12.60
N ASP A 918 -0.01 -34.39 -13.55
CA ASP A 918 0.55 -35.71 -13.85
C ASP A 918 1.73 -35.60 -14.82
N ILE A 919 2.91 -36.09 -14.39
CA ILE A 919 4.13 -36.04 -15.20
C ILE A 919 3.98 -36.84 -16.50
N ASP A 920 3.28 -37.97 -16.45
CA ASP A 920 2.98 -38.82 -17.61
C ASP A 920 2.04 -38.15 -18.63
N LYS A 921 1.44 -37.01 -18.26
CA LYS A 921 0.54 -36.21 -19.10
C LYS A 921 1.18 -34.91 -19.58
N LEU A 922 2.47 -34.69 -19.29
CA LEU A 922 3.27 -33.59 -19.83
C LEU A 922 3.66 -33.91 -21.28
N PHE A 923 3.37 -32.98 -22.19
CA PHE A 923 3.76 -33.09 -23.60
C PHE A 923 5.17 -32.54 -23.85
N HIS A 924 5.49 -31.36 -23.32
CA HIS A 924 6.84 -30.79 -23.41
C HIS A 924 7.08 -29.69 -22.38
N VAL A 925 8.36 -29.42 -22.10
CA VAL A 925 8.86 -28.31 -21.28
C VAL A 925 9.94 -27.59 -22.09
N ARG A 926 9.82 -26.28 -22.30
CA ARG A 926 10.76 -25.49 -23.12
C ARG A 926 10.97 -24.06 -22.60
N PRO A 927 12.11 -23.41 -22.90
CA PRO A 927 12.25 -21.97 -22.68
C PRO A 927 11.29 -21.18 -23.58
N VAL A 928 10.90 -20.00 -23.14
CA VAL A 928 10.06 -19.09 -23.94
C VAL A 928 10.89 -18.10 -24.75
N THR A 929 10.31 -17.60 -25.83
CA THR A 929 10.86 -16.54 -26.68
C THR A 929 10.02 -15.27 -26.54
N GLN A 930 10.51 -14.13 -27.05
CA GLN A 930 9.75 -12.87 -27.08
C GLN A 930 8.36 -13.00 -27.74
N GLY A 931 8.18 -13.96 -28.66
CA GLY A 931 6.90 -14.24 -29.31
C GLY A 931 5.90 -14.97 -28.41
N ASP A 932 6.37 -15.74 -27.42
CA ASP A 932 5.52 -16.50 -26.49
C ASP A 932 4.98 -15.60 -25.36
N VAL A 933 5.67 -14.49 -25.05
CA VAL A 933 5.38 -13.59 -23.93
C VAL A 933 5.44 -12.11 -24.35
N TYR A 934 4.34 -11.59 -24.91
CA TYR A 934 4.28 -10.21 -25.42
C TYR A 934 4.24 -9.10 -24.35
N ARG A 935 4.10 -9.45 -23.07
CA ARG A 935 4.01 -8.49 -21.94
C ARG A 935 5.10 -8.64 -20.88
N ALA A 936 5.99 -9.62 -21.01
CA ALA A 936 7.08 -9.82 -20.06
C ALA A 936 8.23 -8.85 -20.36
N GLU A 937 8.91 -8.35 -19.32
CA GLU A 937 10.06 -7.48 -19.49
C GLU A 937 11.26 -8.25 -20.08
N THR A 938 12.14 -7.55 -20.80
CA THR A 938 13.29 -8.18 -21.48
C THR A 938 14.21 -8.95 -20.51
N GLU A 939 14.24 -8.55 -19.24
CA GLU A 939 15.00 -9.20 -18.17
C GLU A 939 14.30 -10.43 -17.55
N GLU A 940 12.99 -10.57 -17.73
CA GLU A 940 12.20 -11.71 -17.24
C GLU A 940 12.22 -12.88 -18.23
N ILE A 941 12.24 -12.58 -19.53
CA ILE A 941 12.15 -13.60 -20.61
C ILE A 941 13.15 -14.75 -20.45
N PRO A 942 14.45 -14.52 -20.12
CA PRO A 942 15.42 -15.61 -19.94
C PRO A 942 15.10 -16.54 -18.76
N ARG A 943 14.24 -16.12 -17.83
CA ARG A 943 13.86 -16.84 -16.61
C ARG A 943 12.52 -17.58 -16.73
N ILE A 944 11.78 -17.36 -17.81
CA ILE A 944 10.46 -17.96 -18.03
C ILE A 944 10.63 -19.26 -18.84
N PHE A 945 9.81 -20.26 -18.51
CA PHE A 945 9.67 -21.49 -19.28
C PHE A 945 8.20 -21.92 -19.37
N GLN A 946 7.87 -22.64 -20.44
CA GLN A 946 6.53 -23.12 -20.73
C GLN A 946 6.46 -24.63 -20.51
N ILE A 947 5.35 -25.05 -19.91
CA ILE A 947 4.94 -26.45 -19.82
C ILE A 947 3.62 -26.63 -20.59
N LEU A 948 3.54 -27.70 -21.40
CA LEU A 948 2.31 -28.12 -22.08
C LEU A 948 1.88 -29.49 -21.54
N TYR A 949 0.61 -29.66 -21.17
CA TYR A 949 0.08 -30.90 -20.58
C TYR A 949 -1.37 -31.20 -20.99
N ALA A 950 -1.83 -32.44 -20.81
CA ALA A 950 -3.20 -32.85 -21.13
C ALA A 950 -4.21 -32.35 -20.08
N ASN A 951 -5.39 -31.92 -20.51
CA ASN A 951 -6.47 -31.37 -19.67
C ASN A 951 -6.94 -32.36 -18.57
N GLU A 952 -6.89 -33.67 -18.84
CA GLU A 952 -7.22 -34.72 -17.85
C GLU A 952 -6.12 -34.96 -16.81
N GLY A 953 -4.92 -34.40 -17.01
CA GLY A 953 -3.77 -34.57 -16.12
C GLY A 953 -3.67 -33.51 -15.03
N GLU A 954 -4.70 -32.69 -14.84
CA GLU A 954 -4.72 -31.56 -13.90
C GLU A 954 -5.87 -31.70 -12.90
N CYS A 955 -5.55 -31.59 -11.60
CA CYS A 955 -6.51 -31.52 -10.51
C CYS A 955 -6.36 -30.19 -9.76
N ARG A 956 -7.47 -29.47 -9.55
CA ARG A 956 -7.54 -28.16 -8.85
C ARG A 956 -8.74 -28.13 -7.89
N LYS A 957 -8.67 -27.29 -6.85
CA LYS A 957 -9.84 -26.95 -6.01
C LYS A 957 -10.87 -26.17 -6.85
N GLU A 958 -12.16 -26.51 -6.73
CA GLU A 958 -13.24 -26.10 -7.66
C GLU A 958 -13.52 -24.58 -7.79
N ALA A 959 -12.91 -23.73 -6.97
CA ALA A 959 -13.15 -22.28 -7.00
C ALA A 959 -12.75 -21.57 -8.32
N ASP A 960 -12.07 -22.25 -9.26
CA ASP A 960 -11.58 -21.70 -10.53
C ASP A 960 -11.98 -22.54 -11.78
N MET A 961 -13.13 -23.24 -11.76
CA MET A 961 -13.72 -23.80 -13.00
C MET A 961 -14.67 -22.79 -13.66
N GLU A 962 -14.15 -21.96 -14.56
CA GLU A 962 -14.99 -21.20 -15.49
C GLU A 962 -15.41 -22.05 -16.70
N THR A 963 -16.65 -21.86 -17.11
CA THR A 963 -17.20 -22.37 -18.37
C THR A 963 -16.44 -21.75 -19.55
N VAL A 964 -15.95 -22.60 -20.46
CA VAL A 964 -15.26 -22.16 -21.69
C VAL A 964 -16.16 -21.22 -22.49
N PRO A 965 -15.78 -19.97 -22.75
CA PRO A 965 -16.53 -19.12 -23.66
C PRO A 965 -16.42 -19.70 -25.07
N GLN A 966 -17.57 -19.95 -25.66
CA GLN A 966 -17.74 -20.31 -27.06
C GLN A 966 -17.02 -19.27 -27.95
N GLY A 967 -16.21 -19.76 -28.87
CA GLY A 967 -15.11 -19.01 -29.49
C GLY A 967 -15.46 -17.70 -30.19
N ASP A 968 -14.47 -16.81 -30.16
CA ASP A 968 -14.40 -15.60 -30.97
C ASP A 968 -14.61 -15.90 -32.46
N LYS A 969 -15.52 -15.15 -33.10
CA LYS A 969 -15.96 -15.31 -34.49
C LYS A 969 -14.94 -14.87 -35.57
N ASN A 970 -13.63 -14.85 -35.29
CA ASN A 970 -12.62 -14.30 -36.21
C ASN A 970 -11.44 -15.23 -36.57
N CYS A 971 -11.55 -16.54 -36.33
CA CYS A 971 -10.52 -17.51 -36.73
C CYS A 971 -10.85 -18.18 -38.08
N LEU A 972 -9.87 -18.27 -38.98
CA LEU A 972 -10.00 -18.94 -40.28
C LEU A 972 -9.29 -20.32 -40.26
N PRO A 973 -10.01 -21.45 -40.19
CA PRO A 973 -9.39 -22.77 -40.18
C PRO A 973 -8.94 -23.21 -41.57
N HIS A 974 -7.69 -23.70 -41.70
CA HIS A 974 -7.17 -24.24 -42.98
C HIS A 974 -6.05 -25.27 -42.77
N LYS A 975 -6.19 -26.48 -43.31
CA LYS A 975 -5.17 -27.58 -43.25
C LYS A 975 -4.57 -27.82 -41.83
N GLY A 976 -5.41 -27.78 -40.80
CA GLY A 976 -5.01 -27.95 -39.40
C GLY A 976 -4.45 -26.69 -38.72
N HIS A 977 -4.30 -25.59 -39.45
CA HIS A 977 -3.98 -24.27 -38.92
C HIS A 977 -5.24 -23.51 -38.54
N GLU A 978 -5.09 -22.59 -37.59
CA GLU A 978 -6.12 -21.64 -37.18
C GLU A 978 -5.54 -20.23 -37.36
N PHE A 979 -5.86 -19.61 -38.50
CA PHE A 979 -5.25 -18.34 -38.90
C PHE A 979 -6.01 -17.14 -38.32
N ILE A 980 -5.23 -16.18 -37.84
CA ILE A 980 -5.70 -14.88 -37.35
C ILE A 980 -5.15 -13.79 -38.29
N PRO A 981 -5.97 -12.82 -38.73
CA PRO A 981 -5.49 -11.68 -39.51
C PRO A 981 -4.55 -10.76 -38.72
N THR A 982 -3.39 -10.45 -39.30
CA THR A 982 -2.32 -9.62 -38.68
C THR A 982 -1.70 -8.68 -39.71
N LEU A 983 -1.05 -7.60 -39.27
CA LEU A 983 -0.29 -6.65 -40.10
C LEU A 983 1.12 -6.47 -39.53
N TYR A 984 2.16 -6.52 -40.38
CA TYR A 984 3.56 -6.40 -39.93
C TYR A 984 4.17 -5.08 -40.43
N HIS A 985 4.57 -4.17 -39.54
CA HIS A 985 5.26 -2.93 -39.93
C HIS A 985 6.80 -3.04 -39.89
N PHE A 986 7.33 -4.22 -39.53
CA PHE A 986 8.76 -4.51 -39.38
C PHE A 986 9.17 -5.73 -40.22
N PRO A 987 10.47 -5.86 -40.61
CA PRO A 987 10.97 -6.92 -41.47
C PRO A 987 10.46 -8.33 -41.13
N THR A 988 9.49 -8.83 -41.91
CA THR A 988 8.85 -10.14 -41.74
C THR A 988 8.54 -10.74 -43.10
N ASN A 989 8.90 -12.00 -43.36
CA ASN A 989 8.65 -12.65 -44.66
C ASN A 989 7.57 -13.73 -44.57
N CYS A 990 6.85 -13.95 -45.66
CA CYS A 990 5.84 -14.99 -45.81
C CYS A 990 6.51 -16.36 -45.90
N GLU A 991 6.08 -17.32 -45.10
CA GLU A 991 6.64 -18.68 -45.11
C GLU A 991 6.16 -19.52 -46.31
N ALA A 992 5.05 -19.14 -46.95
CA ALA A 992 4.57 -19.81 -48.16
C ALA A 992 5.32 -19.37 -49.45
N CYS A 993 5.62 -18.08 -49.63
CA CYS A 993 6.23 -17.57 -50.87
C CYS A 993 7.54 -16.80 -50.69
N SER A 994 8.04 -16.69 -49.45
CA SER A 994 9.27 -15.95 -49.08
C SER A 994 9.27 -14.45 -49.41
N LYS A 995 8.15 -13.88 -49.87
CA LYS A 995 7.98 -12.43 -50.12
C LYS A 995 7.75 -11.68 -48.80
N PRO A 996 8.11 -10.38 -48.71
CA PRO A 996 7.89 -9.59 -47.51
C PRO A 996 6.39 -9.47 -47.17
N LEU A 997 6.07 -9.69 -45.90
CA LEU A 997 4.76 -9.45 -45.26
C LEU A 997 4.66 -8.05 -44.65
N TRP A 998 5.69 -7.23 -44.83
CA TRP A 998 5.84 -5.98 -44.10
C TRP A 998 6.00 -4.75 -44.99
N HIS A 999 5.53 -3.61 -44.49
CA HIS A 999 5.79 -2.29 -45.06
C HIS A 999 5.54 -1.24 -43.97
N VAL A 1000 6.36 -0.18 -43.94
CA VAL A 1000 6.34 0.84 -42.86
C VAL A 1000 4.97 1.54 -42.76
N PHE A 1001 4.39 1.97 -43.90
CA PHE A 1001 3.12 2.69 -43.92
C PHE A 1001 1.87 1.87 -44.29
N LYS A 1002 1.98 0.88 -45.17
CA LYS A 1002 0.84 0.06 -45.65
C LYS A 1002 1.26 -1.40 -45.85
N PRO A 1003 1.36 -2.19 -44.77
CA PRO A 1003 1.73 -3.59 -44.89
C PRO A 1003 0.67 -4.41 -45.64
N PRO A 1004 1.09 -5.37 -46.46
CA PRO A 1004 0.15 -6.26 -47.15
C PRO A 1004 -0.63 -7.12 -46.13
N PRO A 1005 -1.89 -7.48 -46.41
CA PRO A 1005 -2.69 -8.32 -45.53
C PRO A 1005 -2.00 -9.66 -45.22
N ALA A 1006 -1.79 -9.95 -43.94
CA ALA A 1006 -1.13 -11.17 -43.49
C ALA A 1006 -2.03 -11.98 -42.54
N LEU A 1007 -1.70 -13.26 -42.41
CA LEU A 1007 -2.32 -14.25 -41.54
C LEU A 1007 -1.23 -14.92 -40.72
N GLU A 1008 -1.48 -15.10 -39.43
CA GLU A 1008 -0.60 -15.84 -38.52
C GLU A 1008 -1.37 -17.01 -37.91
N CYS A 1009 -0.79 -18.21 -37.97
CA CYS A 1009 -1.40 -19.37 -37.34
C CYS A 1009 -1.24 -19.31 -35.82
N ARG A 1010 -2.34 -19.40 -35.06
CA ARG A 1010 -2.31 -19.42 -33.59
C ARG A 1010 -1.54 -20.58 -32.98
N ARG A 1011 -1.36 -21.68 -33.73
CA ARG A 1011 -0.83 -22.96 -33.20
C ARG A 1011 0.66 -23.16 -33.46
N CYS A 1012 1.12 -22.80 -34.65
CA CYS A 1012 2.52 -23.00 -35.06
C CYS A 1012 3.19 -21.70 -35.50
N HIS A 1013 2.51 -20.56 -35.39
CA HIS A 1013 3.00 -19.22 -35.75
C HIS A 1013 3.45 -19.04 -37.19
N VAL A 1014 3.11 -19.97 -38.08
CA VAL A 1014 3.33 -19.84 -39.53
C VAL A 1014 2.68 -18.56 -40.04
N LYS A 1015 3.47 -17.72 -40.71
CA LYS A 1015 3.05 -16.42 -41.25
C LYS A 1015 2.88 -16.48 -42.76
N CYS A 1016 1.72 -16.09 -43.28
CA CYS A 1016 1.46 -16.09 -44.71
C CYS A 1016 0.65 -14.88 -45.18
N HIS A 1017 0.73 -14.51 -46.45
CA HIS A 1017 -0.18 -13.50 -47.02
C HIS A 1017 -1.62 -14.04 -47.00
N LYS A 1018 -2.59 -13.16 -46.73
CA LYS A 1018 -4.01 -13.52 -46.76
C LYS A 1018 -4.42 -14.09 -48.13
N ASP A 1019 -3.83 -13.59 -49.20
CA ASP A 1019 -4.03 -14.05 -50.58
C ASP A 1019 -3.80 -15.56 -50.77
N HIS A 1020 -2.86 -16.18 -50.05
CA HIS A 1020 -2.60 -17.62 -50.18
C HIS A 1020 -3.78 -18.45 -49.67
N LEU A 1021 -4.46 -17.97 -48.63
CA LEU A 1021 -5.68 -18.59 -48.11
C LEU A 1021 -6.88 -18.31 -49.01
N ASP A 1022 -7.04 -17.05 -49.44
CA ASP A 1022 -8.18 -16.60 -50.26
C ASP A 1022 -8.18 -17.25 -51.66
N LYS A 1023 -6.99 -17.55 -52.22
CA LYS A 1023 -6.83 -18.25 -53.51
C LYS A 1023 -6.77 -19.78 -53.40
N LYS A 1024 -6.86 -20.34 -52.18
CA LYS A 1024 -6.73 -21.79 -51.90
C LYS A 1024 -5.49 -22.44 -52.52
N GLU A 1025 -4.37 -21.72 -52.54
CA GLU A 1025 -3.13 -22.25 -53.10
C GLU A 1025 -2.58 -23.40 -52.23
N GLU A 1026 -2.10 -24.49 -52.83
CA GLU A 1026 -1.62 -25.66 -52.08
C GLU A 1026 -0.33 -25.42 -51.28
N VAL A 1027 0.25 -24.23 -51.40
CA VAL A 1027 1.57 -23.84 -50.90
C VAL A 1027 1.65 -23.83 -49.35
N ILE A 1028 0.52 -23.74 -48.64
CA ILE A 1028 0.50 -23.81 -47.17
C ILE A 1028 0.61 -25.28 -46.70
N PRO A 1029 1.71 -25.67 -46.01
CA PRO A 1029 1.88 -27.03 -45.49
C PRO A 1029 0.95 -27.32 -44.31
N ILE A 1030 0.68 -28.60 -44.02
CA ILE A 1030 -0.17 -29.02 -42.91
C ILE A 1030 0.44 -28.59 -41.57
N CYS A 1031 -0.40 -28.15 -40.63
CA CYS A 1031 0.04 -27.73 -39.31
C CYS A 1031 0.74 -28.87 -38.57
N LYS A 1032 2.03 -28.69 -38.25
CA LYS A 1032 2.84 -29.65 -37.47
C LYS A 1032 2.40 -29.74 -35.99
N VAL A 1033 1.57 -28.78 -35.56
CA VAL A 1033 1.10 -28.59 -34.18
C VAL A 1033 -0.42 -28.76 -34.14
N ASN A 1034 -0.92 -29.83 -34.76
CA ASN A 1034 -2.35 -30.15 -34.78
C ASN A 1034 -2.72 -31.04 -33.59
N TYR A 1035 -2.79 -30.44 -32.39
CA TYR A 1035 -3.47 -31.04 -31.25
C TYR A 1035 -4.89 -30.48 -31.14
N ASP A 1036 -5.82 -31.30 -30.66
CA ASP A 1036 -7.18 -30.85 -30.39
C ASP A 1036 -7.16 -29.85 -29.22
N VAL A 1037 -7.51 -28.58 -29.52
CA VAL A 1037 -7.52 -27.46 -28.58
C VAL A 1037 -8.41 -27.74 -27.36
N THR A 1038 -9.34 -28.69 -27.45
CA THR A 1038 -10.18 -29.10 -26.33
C THR A 1038 -9.46 -29.94 -25.26
N SER A 1039 -8.23 -30.42 -25.53
CA SER A 1039 -7.58 -31.45 -24.69
C SER A 1039 -6.19 -31.10 -24.13
N ALA A 1040 -5.55 -29.99 -24.54
CA ALA A 1040 -4.21 -29.61 -24.06
C ALA A 1040 -4.21 -28.20 -23.46
N ARG A 1041 -3.55 -28.04 -22.31
CA ARG A 1041 -3.39 -26.76 -21.60
C ARG A 1041 -1.91 -26.36 -21.53
N ASP A 1042 -1.65 -25.07 -21.61
CA ASP A 1042 -0.33 -24.47 -21.45
C ASP A 1042 -0.22 -23.68 -20.13
N MET A 1043 0.99 -23.66 -19.58
CA MET A 1043 1.30 -22.92 -18.36
C MET A 1043 2.70 -22.32 -18.46
N LEU A 1044 2.78 -21.02 -18.14
CA LEU A 1044 4.03 -20.28 -18.03
C LEU A 1044 4.50 -20.28 -16.58
N LEU A 1045 5.79 -20.53 -16.37
CA LEU A 1045 6.42 -20.55 -15.06
C LEU A 1045 7.66 -19.65 -15.09
N LEU A 1046 7.78 -18.77 -14.10
CA LEU A 1046 8.93 -17.88 -13.92
C LEU A 1046 9.82 -18.42 -12.77
N ALA A 1047 11.09 -18.69 -13.07
CA ALA A 1047 12.10 -19.03 -12.07
C ALA A 1047 12.78 -17.78 -11.48
N LEU A 1048 13.49 -17.91 -10.35
CA LEU A 1048 14.16 -16.75 -9.73
C LEU A 1048 15.35 -16.29 -10.58
N THR A 1049 16.10 -17.23 -11.14
CA THR A 1049 17.29 -17.00 -11.98
C THR A 1049 17.24 -17.79 -13.29
N GLN A 1050 18.07 -17.38 -14.26
CA GLN A 1050 18.18 -18.09 -15.54
C GLN A 1050 18.78 -19.50 -15.36
N ASP A 1051 19.68 -19.68 -14.41
CA ASP A 1051 20.29 -20.99 -14.15
C ASP A 1051 19.32 -21.93 -13.44
N GLU A 1052 18.45 -21.41 -12.56
CA GLU A 1052 17.33 -22.18 -12.04
C GLU A 1052 16.36 -22.59 -13.16
N GLN A 1053 16.02 -21.69 -14.08
CA GLN A 1053 15.18 -22.03 -15.23
C GLN A 1053 15.78 -23.20 -16.04
N LYS A 1054 17.08 -23.18 -16.34
CA LYS A 1054 17.76 -24.29 -17.01
C LYS A 1054 17.71 -25.58 -16.18
N LYS A 1055 17.87 -25.48 -14.85
CA LYS A 1055 17.79 -26.64 -13.93
C LYS A 1055 16.38 -27.25 -13.95
N TRP A 1056 15.33 -26.44 -13.88
CA TRP A 1056 13.93 -26.86 -13.96
C TRP A 1056 13.60 -27.53 -15.30
N ILE A 1057 13.99 -26.91 -16.43
CA ILE A 1057 13.78 -27.48 -17.77
C ILE A 1057 14.51 -28.81 -17.91
N THR A 1058 15.78 -28.87 -17.49
CA THR A 1058 16.60 -30.08 -17.64
C THR A 1058 16.04 -31.25 -16.84
N HIS A 1059 15.64 -31.01 -15.59
CA HIS A 1059 15.15 -32.05 -14.71
C HIS A 1059 13.73 -32.51 -15.10
N LEU A 1060 12.81 -31.59 -15.44
CA LEU A 1060 11.48 -31.95 -15.96
C LEU A 1060 11.57 -32.62 -17.33
N GLY A 1061 12.46 -32.14 -18.20
CA GLY A 1061 12.74 -32.68 -19.53
C GLY A 1061 13.16 -34.15 -19.50
N LYS A 1062 13.96 -34.56 -18.51
CA LYS A 1062 14.37 -35.96 -18.31
C LYS A 1062 13.21 -36.89 -17.90
N LYS A 1063 12.17 -36.34 -17.26
CA LYS A 1063 11.03 -37.11 -16.74
C LYS A 1063 9.84 -37.18 -17.71
N ILE A 1064 9.87 -36.45 -18.83
CA ILE A 1064 8.83 -36.57 -19.87
C ILE A 1064 8.99 -37.91 -20.62
N PRO A 1065 7.92 -38.71 -20.76
CA PRO A 1065 7.97 -39.95 -21.54
C PRO A 1065 8.38 -39.68 -23.00
N LYS A 1066 9.39 -40.40 -23.52
CA LYS A 1066 9.89 -40.24 -24.91
C LYS A 1066 8.91 -40.69 -26.01
N THR A 1067 7.75 -41.24 -25.64
CA THR A 1067 6.70 -41.71 -26.57
C THR A 1067 5.33 -41.13 -26.18
N PRO A 1068 4.64 -40.41 -27.08
CA PRO A 1068 3.32 -39.87 -26.79
C PRO A 1068 2.27 -41.00 -26.62
N PRO A 1069 1.25 -40.84 -25.74
CA PRO A 1069 0.24 -41.86 -25.54
C PRO A 1069 -0.60 -42.07 -26.82
N THR A 1070 -0.69 -43.31 -27.29
CA THR A 1070 -1.63 -43.71 -28.34
C THR A 1070 -3.06 -43.67 -27.79
N PHE A 1071 -3.89 -42.76 -28.31
CA PHE A 1071 -5.30 -42.65 -27.96
C PHE A 1071 -6.09 -43.85 -28.52
N ASN A 1072 -6.35 -44.85 -27.67
CA ASN A 1072 -7.36 -45.87 -27.94
C ASN A 1072 -8.75 -45.29 -27.71
N ARG A 1073 -9.51 -45.13 -28.80
CA ARG A 1073 -10.89 -44.66 -28.79
C ARG A 1073 -11.81 -45.77 -28.26
N ALA A 1074 -12.26 -45.68 -27.01
CA ALA A 1074 -13.33 -46.54 -26.49
C ALA A 1074 -14.71 -46.07 -27.03
N PRO A 1075 -15.66 -46.97 -27.32
CA PRO A 1075 -16.88 -46.63 -28.06
C PRO A 1075 -17.96 -46.06 -27.14
N SER A 1076 -18.62 -44.98 -27.60
CA SER A 1076 -19.78 -44.37 -26.96
C SER A 1076 -20.98 -45.33 -26.98
N ILE A 1077 -21.47 -45.68 -25.78
CA ILE A 1077 -22.75 -46.34 -25.57
C ILE A 1077 -23.85 -45.29 -25.78
N ARG A 1078 -24.60 -45.40 -26.88
CA ARG A 1078 -25.95 -44.81 -27.00
C ARG A 1078 -26.99 -45.83 -26.53
N PRO A 1079 -28.12 -45.37 -25.94
CA PRO A 1079 -29.14 -46.25 -25.36
C PRO A 1079 -29.84 -47.06 -26.45
N ALA A 1080 -29.96 -48.37 -26.23
CA ALA A 1080 -30.59 -49.29 -27.16
C ALA A 1080 -32.11 -49.10 -27.20
N SER A 1081 -32.65 -48.95 -28.40
CA SER A 1081 -34.01 -49.35 -28.73
C SER A 1081 -33.95 -50.70 -29.46
N ASN A 1082 -34.63 -51.68 -28.87
CA ASN A 1082 -35.27 -52.87 -29.42
C ASN A 1082 -34.75 -53.58 -30.69
N GLN A 1083 -34.63 -54.90 -30.52
CA GLN A 1083 -34.82 -56.03 -31.47
C GLN A 1083 -33.59 -56.77 -32.03
N SER A 1084 -33.48 -58.03 -31.56
CA SER A 1084 -33.52 -59.26 -32.37
C SER A 1084 -32.27 -59.75 -33.15
N PHE A 1085 -31.72 -60.86 -32.62
CA PHE A 1085 -31.25 -62.09 -33.29
C PHE A 1085 -30.11 -62.09 -34.35
N ARG A 1086 -29.14 -62.97 -34.04
CA ARG A 1086 -28.34 -63.90 -34.89
C ARG A 1086 -26.96 -63.45 -35.46
N LYS A 1087 -25.94 -64.12 -34.89
CA LYS A 1087 -24.80 -64.86 -35.49
C LYS A 1087 -23.77 -64.15 -36.42
N ASN A 1088 -22.52 -64.18 -35.94
CA ASN A 1088 -21.20 -64.28 -36.62
C ASN A 1088 -21.21 -65.04 -37.98
N PRO A 1089 -20.22 -64.83 -38.92
CA PRO A 1089 -18.77 -64.97 -38.61
C PRO A 1089 -17.69 -64.26 -39.50
N LYS A 1090 -16.45 -64.26 -38.98
CA LYS A 1090 -15.12 -64.56 -39.61
C LYS A 1090 -14.49 -63.71 -40.75
N ARG A 1091 -13.24 -63.32 -40.45
CA ARG A 1091 -11.95 -63.56 -41.14
C ARG A 1091 -11.40 -62.61 -42.25
N CYS A 1092 -10.14 -62.25 -41.96
CA CYS A 1092 -8.95 -62.19 -42.83
C CYS A 1092 -8.63 -60.91 -43.62
N ALA A 1093 -7.43 -60.39 -43.31
CA ALA A 1093 -6.64 -59.37 -44.00
C ALA A 1093 -6.23 -59.81 -45.43
N PRO A 1094 -5.73 -58.88 -46.25
CA PRO A 1094 -4.27 -58.82 -46.49
C PRO A 1094 -3.79 -57.37 -46.75
N VAL A 1095 -2.54 -56.97 -47.03
CA VAL A 1095 -1.15 -57.43 -46.93
C VAL A 1095 -0.32 -56.17 -47.28
N LYS A 1096 0.87 -56.06 -46.70
CA LYS A 1096 1.85 -54.99 -46.85
C LYS A 1096 2.83 -55.25 -48.02
N PRO A 1097 3.69 -54.28 -48.37
CA PRO A 1097 5.10 -54.40 -47.96
C PRO A 1097 5.47 -53.57 -46.72
#